data_AF-A0A5C4IZU8-F1
#
_entry.id   AF-A0A5C4IZU8-F1
#
_cell.length_a   1.000
_cell.length_b   1.000
_cell.length_c   1.000
_cell.angle_alpha   90.00
_cell.angle_beta   90.00
_cell.angle_gamma   90.00
#
_symmetry.space_group_name_H-M   'P 1'
#
loop_
_entity.id
_entity.type
_entity.pdbx_description
1 polymer ?
#
loop_
_entity_poly.entity_id
_entity_poly.type
_entity_poly.pdbx_seq_one_letter_code
_entity_poly.pdbx_strand_id
1 'polypeptide(L)'
;SQPPTSQAPPAATQAPPSGPSGEMDGEAGSGGASVPGQGSEQDDESAGRLDVGWPHGLATASLLAAGLLVVLGRRRRAQMWDRESGHMIVRPEGEAAEAERALRLGADDNATRLLDLGLRHLSKSMAAGGRALPTVYGVHIGGSQSLDLWIAPADRNPPAPWQAFDDGQVWRLHGDALAGLEASDLGDVLAPYPGLVSIGTNESGRILVDLEAAHGLIALRGPEDVRRAALSAIAIELATNRWSDHMRITLVGFDGELGEGLAEIAPDRVRSVPTLADALPELEGRSEEVRQALAASGVDSVLTGRCRGVFGEAWMPHYLIMADRPSERDADRLVALARTGTRMAAGYLVPGDVQGATWTWDVDAAGRLQAGVLGFDVDAQLVPDDAYRRVFQLFRAANRLDSVELPGLGGGAEPPTAQQSSVEIRLLGPIEVEAPGPMDESRRDLCTELLVHLAAHPEGVHPTVLSGAIWPRGVSAAVRDASVARVSDWLGRDARGRPNLYYDDRGRIRLGSEVRVDLAVFRWLVWRSAAEPASEAAYMAYALDLVRGPLLAGRPRGRYAWLADHDLEYESSARVIDVAHRLVVLRLDEGDARGAVSAARAGLRLAPEDEGLWRDLLRATHATGDVAQVQVVVNELRGRIARDPLYDRLQPQTEALMEEILPDWHGVGSR
;
A
#
# COMPACT_ATOMS: atom_id res chain seq x y z
N SER A 1 -64.00 4.34 74.37
CA SER A 1 -64.63 5.46 73.66
C SER A 1 -64.64 5.17 72.17
N GLN A 2 -65.76 5.39 71.47
CA GLN A 2 -65.92 5.03 70.05
C GLN A 2 -65.23 6.03 69.09
N PRO A 3 -64.98 5.65 67.79
CA PRO A 3 -63.99 6.28 66.91
C PRO A 3 -64.53 7.44 66.02
N PRO A 4 -65.01 7.33 64.75
CA PRO A 4 -65.16 6.19 63.81
C PRO A 4 -64.60 6.38 62.36
N THR A 5 -64.23 5.27 61.69
CA THR A 5 -64.51 4.95 60.24
C THR A 5 -63.87 5.76 59.08
N SER A 6 -63.73 5.27 57.84
CA SER A 6 -64.05 3.98 57.15
C SER A 6 -63.19 3.89 55.87
N GLN A 7 -62.61 2.77 55.39
CA GLN A 7 -63.18 1.53 54.80
C GLN A 7 -64.26 1.74 53.70
N ALA A 8 -64.30 1.03 52.56
CA ALA A 8 -63.28 0.24 51.83
C ALA A 8 -63.70 0.05 50.34
N PRO A 9 -63.96 -1.16 49.75
CA PRO A 9 -63.30 -1.65 48.52
C PRO A 9 -64.36 -2.06 47.45
N PRO A 10 -64.36 -3.22 46.74
CA PRO A 10 -63.31 -4.12 46.19
C PRO A 10 -63.53 -4.52 44.70
N ALA A 11 -62.66 -5.40 44.15
CA ALA A 11 -63.10 -6.63 43.47
C ALA A 11 -61.95 -7.66 43.37
N ALA A 12 -62.21 -8.93 43.70
CA ALA A 12 -61.34 -10.09 43.45
C ALA A 12 -61.85 -10.86 42.19
N THR A 13 -61.16 -11.87 41.64
CA THR A 13 -61.30 -13.28 42.12
C THR A 13 -60.47 -14.27 41.27
N GLN A 14 -59.54 -14.96 41.94
CA GLN A 14 -59.19 -16.41 41.90
C GLN A 14 -58.63 -17.14 40.66
N ALA A 15 -57.78 -18.14 40.97
CA ALA A 15 -57.23 -19.17 40.08
C ALA A 15 -57.95 -20.54 40.27
N PRO A 16 -57.64 -21.56 39.44
CA PRO A 16 -57.03 -22.78 40.01
C PRO A 16 -55.98 -23.49 39.10
N PRO A 17 -55.27 -24.55 39.58
CA PRO A 17 -54.09 -25.15 38.91
C PRO A 17 -54.24 -26.62 38.45
N SER A 18 -53.35 -27.08 37.54
CA SER A 18 -53.08 -28.51 37.27
C SER A 18 -51.84 -28.72 36.36
N GLY A 19 -51.01 -29.74 36.64
CA GLY A 19 -50.11 -30.39 35.65
C GLY A 19 -50.82 -31.57 34.94
N PRO A 20 -50.16 -32.43 34.13
CA PRO A 20 -48.72 -32.75 34.11
C PRO A 20 -48.04 -32.94 32.71
N SER A 21 -46.74 -33.25 32.72
CA SER A 21 -45.95 -34.07 31.74
C SER A 21 -46.04 -33.83 30.22
N GLY A 22 -44.88 -33.53 29.60
CA GLY A 22 -44.61 -33.62 28.15
C GLY A 22 -43.09 -33.59 27.89
N GLU A 23 -42.62 -34.31 26.88
CA GLU A 23 -41.18 -34.52 26.56
C GLU A 23 -40.60 -33.45 25.64
N MET A 24 -39.25 -33.38 25.61
CA MET A 24 -38.37 -32.94 24.51
C MET A 24 -38.80 -31.76 23.61
N ASP A 25 -38.05 -30.65 23.66
CA ASP A 25 -36.99 -30.40 22.68
C ASP A 25 -36.07 -29.26 23.14
N GLY A 26 -34.80 -29.29 22.74
CA GLY A 26 -33.79 -28.32 23.17
C GLY A 26 -33.31 -27.43 22.03
N GLU A 27 -33.41 -26.11 22.19
CA GLU A 27 -32.71 -25.15 21.33
C GLU A 27 -31.35 -24.80 21.93
N ALA A 28 -30.29 -24.96 21.13
CA ALA A 28 -28.94 -24.59 21.50
C ALA A 28 -28.75 -23.07 21.35
N GLY A 29 -28.30 -22.41 22.42
CA GLY A 29 -27.98 -20.99 22.38
C GLY A 29 -26.78 -20.71 21.47
N SER A 30 -26.95 -19.81 20.50
CA SER A 30 -25.87 -19.32 19.64
C SER A 30 -24.93 -18.40 20.43
N GLY A 31 -23.73 -18.90 20.73
CA GLY A 31 -22.65 -18.09 21.30
C GLY A 31 -22.05 -17.14 20.26
N GLY A 32 -22.72 -16.02 19.98
CA GLY A 32 -22.15 -14.92 19.22
C GLY A 32 -21.17 -14.10 20.08
N ALA A 33 -19.93 -13.94 19.61
CA ALA A 33 -18.95 -13.11 20.30
C ALA A 33 -19.39 -11.64 20.30
N SER A 34 -19.55 -11.05 21.49
CA SER A 34 -20.01 -9.67 21.66
C SER A 34 -18.82 -8.70 21.64
N VAL A 35 -18.73 -7.82 20.64
CA VAL A 35 -17.68 -6.78 20.58
C VAL A 35 -17.98 -5.68 21.63
N PRO A 36 -17.07 -5.38 22.59
CA PRO A 36 -17.34 -4.35 23.60
C PRO A 36 -16.93 -2.96 23.09
N GLY A 37 -17.90 -2.05 22.92
CA GLY A 37 -17.59 -0.62 22.68
C GLY A 37 -18.63 0.17 21.87
N GLN A 38 -19.85 0.34 22.37
CA GLN A 38 -20.80 1.33 21.85
C GLN A 38 -20.94 2.51 22.82
N GLY A 39 -20.80 3.75 22.34
CA GLY A 39 -20.82 4.91 23.23
C GLY A 39 -20.53 6.30 22.67
N SER A 40 -20.79 6.61 21.39
CA SER A 40 -21.02 8.00 20.94
C SER A 40 -21.58 8.04 19.52
N GLU A 41 -22.82 8.49 19.36
CA GLU A 41 -23.39 8.86 18.07
C GLU A 41 -22.67 10.11 17.52
N GLN A 42 -22.27 10.08 16.25
CA GLN A 42 -21.89 11.28 15.48
C GLN A 42 -22.75 11.32 14.23
N ASP A 43 -23.35 12.49 13.96
CA ASP A 43 -24.29 12.71 12.86
C ASP A 43 -23.65 12.45 11.49
N ASP A 44 -24.13 11.43 10.78
CA ASP A 44 -23.73 11.14 9.40
C ASP A 44 -24.59 11.96 8.42
N GLU A 45 -24.15 13.19 8.12
CA GLU A 45 -24.76 14.01 7.06
C GLU A 45 -24.51 13.35 5.69
N SER A 46 -25.55 12.72 5.16
CA SER A 46 -25.55 12.00 3.88
C SER A 46 -25.09 12.89 2.70
N ALA A 47 -23.80 12.87 2.39
CA ALA A 47 -23.24 13.50 1.21
C ALA A 47 -23.70 12.76 -0.05
N GLY A 48 -24.44 13.46 -0.92
CA GLY A 48 -25.06 12.87 -2.11
C GLY A 48 -24.07 12.15 -3.02
N ARG A 49 -24.37 10.88 -3.31
CA ARG A 49 -23.59 9.94 -4.13
C ARG A 49 -23.45 10.45 -5.58
N LEU A 50 -22.37 11.19 -5.88
CA LEU A 50 -21.99 11.60 -7.23
C LEU A 50 -21.23 10.46 -7.93
N ASP A 51 -21.99 9.46 -8.39
CA ASP A 51 -21.48 8.18 -8.89
C ASP A 51 -21.47 8.13 -10.42
N VAL A 52 -20.44 8.72 -11.05
CA VAL A 52 -20.14 8.50 -12.48
C VAL A 52 -18.63 8.46 -12.70
N GLY A 53 -18.05 7.26 -12.75
CA GLY A 53 -16.74 6.99 -13.35
C GLY A 53 -15.52 6.87 -12.41
N TRP A 54 -15.65 7.16 -11.11
CA TRP A 54 -14.53 7.06 -10.17
C TRP A 54 -14.26 5.61 -9.68
N PRO A 55 -13.00 5.10 -9.64
CA PRO A 55 -12.68 3.73 -9.21
C PRO A 55 -12.83 3.49 -7.68
N HIS A 56 -14.06 3.52 -7.17
CA HIS A 56 -14.36 3.38 -5.73
C HIS A 56 -13.78 2.10 -5.10
N GLY A 57 -13.86 0.96 -5.79
CA GLY A 57 -13.34 -0.32 -5.26
C GLY A 57 -11.84 -0.31 -4.97
N LEU A 58 -11.03 0.31 -5.85
CA LEU A 58 -9.58 0.45 -5.63
C LEU A 58 -9.27 1.39 -4.46
N ALA A 59 -10.06 2.46 -4.31
CA ALA A 59 -9.90 3.41 -3.21
C ALA A 59 -10.33 2.84 -1.85
N THR A 60 -11.14 1.77 -1.79
CA THR A 60 -11.51 1.08 -0.55
C THR A 60 -10.68 -0.17 -0.26
N ALA A 61 -9.99 -0.75 -1.26
CA ALA A 61 -9.17 -1.95 -1.12
C ALA A 61 -7.73 -1.64 -0.61
N SER A 62 -7.60 -1.18 0.63
CA SER A 62 -6.37 -0.48 1.08
C SER A 62 -5.06 -1.29 1.08
N LEU A 63 -5.12 -2.60 1.30
CA LEU A 63 -3.93 -3.46 1.31
C LEU A 63 -3.55 -3.90 -0.12
N LEU A 64 -4.54 -4.31 -0.91
CA LEU A 64 -4.42 -4.53 -2.36
C LEU A 64 -3.82 -3.29 -3.05
N ALA A 65 -4.30 -2.10 -2.72
CA ALA A 65 -3.81 -0.84 -3.29
C ALA A 65 -2.34 -0.58 -2.95
N ALA A 66 -1.93 -0.81 -1.70
CA ALA A 66 -0.53 -0.74 -1.28
C ALA A 66 0.34 -1.77 -2.02
N GLY A 67 -0.14 -3.01 -2.17
CA GLY A 67 0.52 -4.06 -2.95
C GLY A 67 0.75 -3.67 -4.41
N LEU A 68 -0.28 -3.15 -5.09
CA LEU A 68 -0.16 -2.67 -6.47
C LEU A 68 0.81 -1.48 -6.59
N LEU A 69 0.80 -0.51 -5.67
CA LEU A 69 1.75 0.61 -5.70
C LEU A 69 3.21 0.17 -5.50
N VAL A 70 3.43 -0.87 -4.68
CA VAL A 70 4.75 -1.49 -4.48
C VAL A 70 5.25 -2.11 -5.79
N VAL A 71 4.43 -2.89 -6.51
CA VAL A 71 4.83 -3.45 -7.82
C VAL A 71 4.97 -2.35 -8.90
N LEU A 72 4.11 -1.34 -8.90
CA LEU A 72 4.20 -0.19 -9.81
C LEU A 72 5.51 0.60 -9.60
N GLY A 73 5.91 0.83 -8.35
CA GLY A 73 7.18 1.46 -7.99
C GLY A 73 8.38 0.68 -8.54
N ARG A 74 8.33 -0.66 -8.50
CA ARG A 74 9.35 -1.54 -9.10
C ARG A 74 9.48 -1.31 -10.60
N ARG A 75 8.35 -1.31 -11.34
CA ARG A 75 8.34 -1.07 -12.80
C ARG A 75 8.87 0.33 -13.15
N ARG A 76 8.45 1.36 -12.42
CA ARG A 76 8.95 2.73 -12.60
C ARG A 76 10.44 2.89 -12.34
N ARG A 77 11.00 2.15 -11.39
CA ARG A 77 12.44 2.14 -11.18
C ARG A 77 13.19 1.55 -12.39
N ALA A 78 12.67 0.48 -12.99
CA ALA A 78 13.20 -0.03 -14.27
C ALA A 78 13.09 1.00 -15.41
N GLN A 79 11.96 1.71 -15.54
CA GLN A 79 11.84 2.81 -16.51
C GLN A 79 12.88 3.93 -16.26
N MET A 80 13.15 4.27 -14.99
CA MET A 80 14.15 5.27 -14.62
C MET A 80 15.59 4.82 -14.93
N TRP A 81 15.84 3.51 -14.94
CA TRP A 81 17.16 2.95 -15.29
C TRP A 81 17.48 3.06 -16.79
N ASP A 82 16.49 2.85 -17.65
CA ASP A 82 16.63 2.94 -19.12
C ASP A 82 16.38 4.38 -19.65
N ARG A 83 15.98 5.31 -18.79
CA ARG A 83 15.73 6.72 -19.10
C ARG A 83 17.01 7.43 -19.56
N GLU A 84 16.99 8.02 -20.75
CA GLU A 84 18.06 8.88 -21.24
C GLU A 84 18.13 10.22 -20.46
N SER A 85 19.31 10.82 -20.39
CA SER A 85 19.44 12.16 -19.82
C SER A 85 18.67 13.20 -20.68
N GLY A 86 18.07 14.20 -20.04
CA GLY A 86 17.16 15.13 -20.71
C GLY A 86 15.75 14.58 -20.94
N HIS A 87 15.46 13.33 -20.54
CA HIS A 87 14.13 12.71 -20.65
C HIS A 87 13.53 12.39 -19.28
N MET A 88 12.25 12.03 -19.25
CA MET A 88 11.48 11.56 -18.10
C MET A 88 10.72 10.29 -18.48
N ILE A 89 10.37 9.46 -17.50
CA ILE A 89 9.57 8.25 -17.75
C ILE A 89 8.15 8.62 -18.19
N VAL A 90 7.49 7.71 -18.93
CA VAL A 90 6.09 7.89 -19.34
C VAL A 90 5.19 7.96 -18.10
N ARG A 91 4.57 9.12 -17.86
CA ARG A 91 3.49 9.25 -16.86
C ARG A 91 2.19 8.61 -17.38
N PRO A 92 1.32 8.09 -16.49
CA PRO A 92 0.02 7.58 -16.91
C PRO A 92 -0.91 8.74 -17.31
N GLU A 93 -1.87 8.43 -18.18
CA GLU A 93 -2.88 9.36 -18.67
C GLU A 93 -4.27 8.72 -18.65
N GLY A 94 -5.33 9.53 -18.65
CA GLY A 94 -6.72 9.06 -18.74
C GLY A 94 -7.08 8.05 -17.65
N GLU A 95 -7.64 6.90 -18.05
CA GLU A 95 -8.07 5.84 -17.14
C GLU A 95 -6.93 5.26 -16.27
N ALA A 96 -5.71 5.17 -16.81
CA ALA A 96 -4.55 4.70 -16.05
C ALA A 96 -4.16 5.68 -14.93
N ALA A 97 -4.29 6.98 -15.19
CA ALA A 97 -4.10 8.02 -14.19
C ALA A 97 -5.16 7.96 -13.08
N GLU A 98 -6.43 7.74 -13.43
CA GLU A 98 -7.51 7.58 -12.47
C GLU A 98 -7.34 6.35 -11.58
N ALA A 99 -6.91 5.22 -12.15
CA ALA A 99 -6.58 4.02 -11.38
C ALA A 99 -5.49 4.32 -10.35
N GLU A 100 -4.39 4.96 -10.74
CA GLU A 100 -3.33 5.28 -9.78
C GLU A 100 -3.78 6.29 -8.72
N ARG A 101 -4.56 7.32 -9.09
CA ARG A 101 -5.15 8.25 -8.11
C ARG A 101 -5.96 7.49 -7.06
N ALA A 102 -6.81 6.55 -7.49
CA ALA A 102 -7.60 5.71 -6.59
C ALA A 102 -6.72 4.81 -5.70
N LEU A 103 -5.69 4.18 -6.25
CA LEU A 103 -4.72 3.39 -5.49
C LEU A 103 -4.02 4.23 -4.42
N ARG A 104 -3.51 5.43 -4.77
CA ARG A 104 -2.83 6.35 -3.83
C ARG A 104 -3.75 6.85 -2.70
N LEU A 105 -5.05 6.95 -2.95
CA LEU A 105 -6.04 7.33 -1.93
C LEU A 105 -6.35 6.16 -0.98
N GLY A 106 -6.45 4.95 -1.51
CA GLY A 106 -6.77 3.74 -0.76
C GLY A 106 -5.61 3.17 0.06
N ALA A 107 -4.38 3.24 -0.46
CA ALA A 107 -3.22 2.51 0.04
C ALA A 107 -2.89 2.77 1.52
N ASP A 108 -2.77 1.69 2.31
CA ASP A 108 -2.33 1.72 3.70
C ASP A 108 -1.01 0.96 3.89
N ASP A 109 0.09 1.65 3.59
CA ASP A 109 1.43 1.08 3.69
C ASP A 109 1.79 0.70 5.15
N ASN A 110 1.30 1.46 6.13
CA ASN A 110 1.57 1.19 7.54
C ASN A 110 0.84 -0.08 8.01
N ALA A 111 -0.46 -0.21 7.71
CA ALA A 111 -1.20 -1.44 8.01
C ALA A 111 -0.60 -2.66 7.29
N THR A 112 -0.16 -2.48 6.04
CA THR A 112 0.49 -3.53 5.26
C THR A 112 1.81 -3.99 5.90
N ARG A 113 2.68 -3.04 6.33
CA ARG A 113 3.94 -3.39 7.02
C ARG A 113 3.70 -3.97 8.42
N LEU A 114 2.71 -3.47 9.16
CA LEU A 114 2.35 -3.99 10.48
C LEU A 114 1.86 -5.45 10.41
N LEU A 115 1.03 -5.77 9.40
CA LEU A 115 0.57 -7.13 9.13
C LEU A 115 1.74 -8.05 8.76
N ASP A 116 2.51 -7.69 7.73
CA ASP A 116 3.64 -8.49 7.23
C ASP A 116 4.72 -8.75 8.30
N LEU A 117 5.28 -7.68 8.86
CA LEU A 117 6.34 -7.78 9.87
C LEU A 117 5.84 -8.34 11.20
N GLY A 118 4.60 -8.03 11.60
CA GLY A 118 3.99 -8.56 12.82
C GLY A 118 3.81 -10.08 12.77
N LEU A 119 3.37 -10.62 11.63
CA LEU A 119 3.22 -12.06 11.41
C LEU A 119 4.59 -12.77 11.30
N ARG A 120 5.57 -12.19 10.60
CA ARG A 120 6.94 -12.74 10.56
C ARG A 120 7.59 -12.74 11.95
N HIS A 121 7.44 -11.66 12.71
CA HIS A 121 7.93 -11.60 14.10
C HIS A 121 7.24 -12.65 14.99
N LEU A 122 5.93 -12.86 14.83
CA LEU A 122 5.20 -13.91 15.54
C LEU A 122 5.77 -15.31 15.21
N SER A 123 5.96 -15.60 13.92
CA SER A 123 6.58 -16.84 13.43
C SER A 123 7.97 -17.07 14.06
N LYS A 124 8.88 -16.09 13.96
CA LYS A 124 10.24 -16.14 14.53
C LYS A 124 10.22 -16.36 16.04
N SER A 125 9.32 -15.67 16.76
CA SER A 125 9.20 -15.76 18.22
C SER A 125 8.67 -17.11 18.69
N MET A 126 7.66 -17.65 18.00
CA MET A 126 7.08 -18.96 18.33
C MET A 126 8.06 -20.09 18.03
N ALA A 127 8.78 -20.01 16.90
CA ALA A 127 9.86 -20.93 16.55
C ALA A 127 10.98 -20.95 17.60
N ALA A 128 11.48 -19.77 18.01
CA ALA A 128 12.50 -19.63 19.04
C ALA A 128 12.04 -20.17 20.41
N GLY A 129 10.75 -20.05 20.73
CA GLY A 129 10.13 -20.63 21.92
C GLY A 129 9.79 -22.13 21.81
N GLY A 130 10.05 -22.77 20.67
CA GLY A 130 9.69 -24.18 20.41
C GLY A 130 8.18 -24.46 20.32
N ARG A 131 7.36 -23.41 20.16
CA ARG A 131 5.89 -23.48 20.12
C ARG A 131 5.39 -23.57 18.68
N ALA A 132 4.26 -24.26 18.48
CA ALA A 132 3.53 -24.22 17.22
C ALA A 132 2.75 -22.89 17.11
N LEU A 133 2.67 -22.34 15.89
CA LEU A 133 1.77 -21.23 15.59
C LEU A 133 0.30 -21.71 15.68
N PRO A 134 -0.63 -20.88 16.19
CA PRO A 134 -2.05 -21.20 16.16
C PRO A 134 -2.62 -21.06 14.75
N THR A 135 -3.78 -21.65 14.48
CA THR A 135 -4.56 -21.31 13.28
C THR A 135 -5.13 -19.91 13.46
N VAL A 136 -4.73 -18.97 12.61
CA VAL A 136 -5.44 -17.69 12.44
C VAL A 136 -6.55 -17.94 11.41
N TYR A 137 -7.81 -17.73 11.79
CA TYR A 137 -8.95 -17.90 10.86
C TYR A 137 -9.50 -16.57 10.36
N GLY A 138 -9.28 -15.49 11.11
CA GLY A 138 -9.63 -14.14 10.69
C GLY A 138 -8.67 -13.11 11.29
N VAL A 139 -8.63 -11.94 10.67
CA VAL A 139 -7.84 -10.80 11.12
C VAL A 139 -8.66 -9.53 10.99
N HIS A 140 -8.59 -8.67 11.99
CA HIS A 140 -9.15 -7.32 11.96
C HIS A 140 -8.05 -6.26 11.98
N ILE A 141 -8.23 -5.24 11.16
CA ILE A 141 -7.37 -4.04 11.15
C ILE A 141 -8.26 -2.84 11.46
N GLY A 142 -8.14 -2.34 12.69
CA GLY A 142 -8.94 -1.24 13.22
C GLY A 142 -8.42 0.13 12.81
N GLY A 143 -9.30 1.13 12.82
CA GLY A 143 -8.97 2.51 12.43
C GLY A 143 -7.85 3.19 13.26
N SER A 144 -7.51 2.65 14.43
CA SER A 144 -6.43 3.10 15.32
C SER A 144 -5.09 2.37 15.10
N GLN A 145 -4.89 1.70 13.95
CA GLN A 145 -3.70 0.90 13.63
C GLN A 145 -3.45 -0.25 14.63
N SER A 146 -4.51 -0.87 15.16
CA SER A 146 -4.41 -2.17 15.84
C SER A 146 -4.66 -3.31 14.86
N LEU A 147 -3.89 -4.38 15.01
CA LEU A 147 -4.00 -5.63 14.26
C LEU A 147 -4.42 -6.75 15.22
N ASP A 148 -5.61 -7.28 15.03
CA ASP A 148 -6.20 -8.33 15.87
C ASP A 148 -6.26 -9.65 15.09
N LEU A 149 -5.62 -10.70 15.60
CA LEU A 149 -5.72 -12.06 15.06
C LEU A 149 -6.76 -12.84 15.86
N TRP A 150 -7.76 -13.40 15.20
CA TRP A 150 -8.64 -14.40 15.79
C TRP A 150 -8.02 -15.79 15.62
N ILE A 151 -7.72 -16.43 16.74
CA ILE A 151 -6.92 -17.67 16.78
C ILE A 151 -7.70 -18.89 17.29
N ALA A 152 -7.30 -20.05 16.80
CA ALA A 152 -7.78 -21.35 17.26
C ALA A 152 -6.62 -22.36 17.44
N PRO A 153 -6.55 -23.08 18.57
CA PRO A 153 -7.31 -22.87 19.81
C PRO A 153 -6.92 -21.54 20.50
N ALA A 154 -7.73 -21.09 21.46
CA ALA A 154 -7.41 -19.94 22.29
C ALA A 154 -6.14 -20.17 23.15
N ASP A 155 -5.27 -19.16 23.23
CA ASP A 155 -4.07 -19.18 24.07
C ASP A 155 -3.85 -17.81 24.72
N ARG A 156 -3.66 -17.79 26.03
CA ARG A 156 -3.49 -16.58 26.84
C ARG A 156 -2.07 -16.03 26.86
N ASN A 157 -1.12 -16.70 26.18
CA ASN A 157 0.32 -16.44 26.31
C ASN A 157 1.00 -16.09 24.97
N PRO A 158 0.54 -15.11 24.19
CA PRO A 158 1.26 -14.64 23.01
C PRO A 158 2.69 -14.18 23.36
N PRO A 159 3.65 -14.31 22.43
CA PRO A 159 4.97 -13.69 22.60
C PRO A 159 4.87 -12.17 22.42
N ALA A 160 5.59 -11.40 23.24
CA ALA A 160 5.70 -9.95 23.07
C ALA A 160 6.18 -9.61 21.63
N PRO A 161 5.71 -8.50 21.01
CA PRO A 161 4.84 -7.46 21.56
C PRO A 161 3.33 -7.78 21.52
N TRP A 162 2.91 -8.98 21.08
CA TRP A 162 1.51 -9.37 21.02
C TRP A 162 0.89 -9.53 22.42
N GLN A 163 -0.40 -9.21 22.54
CA GLN A 163 -1.15 -9.23 23.80
C GLN A 163 -2.44 -10.05 23.65
N ALA A 164 -2.81 -10.82 24.67
CA ALA A 164 -4.02 -11.63 24.67
C ALA A 164 -5.24 -10.83 25.13
N PHE A 165 -6.34 -10.95 24.39
CA PHE A 165 -7.68 -10.46 24.67
C PHE A 165 -8.69 -11.59 24.51
N ASP A 166 -9.93 -11.36 24.97
CA ASP A 166 -11.04 -12.32 24.92
C ASP A 166 -10.64 -13.75 25.37
N ASP A 167 -10.14 -13.84 26.61
CA ASP A 167 -9.68 -15.09 27.25
C ASP A 167 -8.62 -15.90 26.46
N GLY A 168 -7.96 -15.27 25.48
CA GLY A 168 -6.94 -15.85 24.60
C GLY A 168 -7.40 -16.14 23.17
N GLN A 169 -8.64 -15.80 22.80
CA GLN A 169 -9.11 -15.95 21.41
C GLN A 169 -8.60 -14.86 20.47
N VAL A 170 -8.26 -13.69 21.00
CA VAL A 170 -7.76 -12.55 20.22
C VAL A 170 -6.33 -12.23 20.62
N TRP A 171 -5.42 -12.20 19.64
CA TRP A 171 -4.06 -11.69 19.81
C TRP A 171 -3.94 -10.34 19.13
N ARG A 172 -3.70 -9.27 19.90
CA ARG A 172 -3.60 -7.90 19.41
C ARG A 172 -2.15 -7.44 19.34
N LEU A 173 -1.81 -6.80 18.23
CA LEU A 173 -0.60 -6.01 18.02
C LEU A 173 -1.01 -4.53 17.85
N HIS A 174 -0.33 -3.65 18.57
CA HIS A 174 -0.55 -2.20 18.48
C HIS A 174 0.43 -1.58 17.46
N GLY A 175 0.00 -0.55 16.74
CA GLY A 175 0.79 0.08 15.67
C GLY A 175 2.07 0.78 16.13
N ASP A 176 2.19 1.12 17.41
CA ASP A 176 3.43 1.64 18.01
C ASP A 176 4.59 0.63 18.00
N ALA A 177 4.28 -0.67 17.90
CA ALA A 177 5.28 -1.72 17.73
C ALA A 177 5.98 -1.67 16.35
N LEU A 178 5.42 -1.00 15.34
CA LEU A 178 5.92 -1.03 13.95
C LEU A 178 7.40 -0.64 13.86
N ALA A 179 7.84 0.40 14.55
CA ALA A 179 9.24 0.84 14.51
C ALA A 179 10.22 -0.20 15.10
N GLY A 180 9.79 -0.99 16.08
CA GLY A 180 10.58 -2.11 16.62
C GLY A 180 10.61 -3.32 15.68
N LEU A 181 9.52 -3.55 14.95
CA LEU A 181 9.41 -4.59 13.93
C LEU A 181 10.26 -4.25 12.69
N GLU A 182 10.27 -3.00 12.24
CA GLU A 182 11.11 -2.51 11.13
C GLU A 182 12.62 -2.56 11.48
N ALA A 183 12.97 -2.45 12.77
CA ALA A 183 14.34 -2.64 13.26
C ALA A 183 14.71 -4.12 13.47
N SER A 184 13.77 -5.06 13.33
CA SER A 184 14.00 -6.49 13.52
C SER A 184 14.44 -7.16 12.24
N ASP A 185 15.45 -8.03 12.35
CA ASP A 185 15.89 -8.88 11.25
C ASP A 185 14.84 -9.96 10.95
N LEU A 186 14.03 -9.75 9.92
CA LEU A 186 12.89 -10.61 9.55
C LEU A 186 12.90 -11.04 8.07
N GLY A 187 13.92 -10.64 7.29
CA GLY A 187 13.95 -10.87 5.83
C GLY A 187 13.91 -12.35 5.45
N ASP A 188 14.65 -13.19 6.16
CA ASP A 188 14.70 -14.65 5.92
C ASP A 188 13.54 -15.43 6.57
N VAL A 189 12.60 -14.76 7.25
CA VAL A 189 11.49 -15.42 7.95
C VAL A 189 10.32 -15.60 6.99
N LEU A 190 10.03 -16.85 6.62
CA LEU A 190 8.88 -17.20 5.77
C LEU A 190 7.56 -16.68 6.36
N ALA A 191 6.72 -16.12 5.48
CA ALA A 191 5.38 -15.69 5.79
C ALA A 191 4.52 -16.87 6.29
N PRO A 192 3.96 -16.81 7.52
CA PRO A 192 3.25 -17.95 8.10
C PRO A 192 1.85 -18.18 7.51
N TYR A 193 1.13 -17.10 7.20
CA TYR A 193 -0.28 -17.10 6.74
C TYR A 193 -0.45 -16.40 5.36
N PRO A 194 0.18 -16.93 4.29
CA PRO A 194 0.11 -16.35 2.94
C PRO A 194 -1.31 -16.32 2.33
N GLY A 195 -2.23 -17.12 2.88
CA GLY A 195 -3.63 -17.19 2.47
C GLY A 195 -4.52 -16.09 3.05
N LEU A 196 -3.99 -15.15 3.84
CA LEU A 196 -4.76 -14.03 4.37
C LEU A 196 -5.15 -13.06 3.26
N VAL A 197 -6.46 -12.85 3.07
CA VAL A 197 -7.04 -11.94 2.07
C VAL A 197 -8.17 -11.12 2.65
N SER A 198 -8.27 -9.86 2.23
CA SER A 198 -9.34 -8.95 2.61
C SER A 198 -10.68 -9.38 2.01
N ILE A 199 -11.67 -9.68 2.86
CA ILE A 199 -13.04 -9.99 2.43
C ILE A 199 -13.93 -8.75 2.39
N GLY A 200 -13.60 -7.72 3.18
CA GLY A 200 -14.37 -6.47 3.22
C GLY A 200 -14.05 -5.57 4.41
N THR A 201 -14.89 -4.58 4.63
CA THR A 201 -14.84 -3.64 5.76
C THR A 201 -16.19 -3.56 6.48
N ASN A 202 -16.19 -3.28 7.77
CA ASN A 202 -17.37 -2.88 8.52
C ASN A 202 -17.06 -1.64 9.37
N GLU A 203 -18.01 -1.23 10.22
CA GLU A 203 -17.90 -0.05 11.09
C GLU A 203 -16.62 -0.03 11.95
N SER A 204 -16.07 -1.18 12.33
CA SER A 204 -14.89 -1.26 13.19
C SER A 204 -13.57 -1.30 12.43
N GLY A 205 -13.57 -1.63 11.13
CA GLY A 205 -12.35 -1.73 10.32
C GLY A 205 -12.40 -2.77 9.19
N ARG A 206 -11.23 -3.17 8.71
CA ARG A 206 -11.08 -4.20 7.65
C ARG A 206 -11.05 -5.60 8.25
N ILE A 207 -11.70 -6.55 7.57
CA ILE A 207 -11.65 -7.98 7.90
C ILE A 207 -10.91 -8.73 6.80
N LEU A 208 -9.93 -9.54 7.21
CA LEU A 208 -9.27 -10.53 6.36
C LEU A 208 -9.58 -11.94 6.88
N VAL A 209 -9.50 -12.93 5.99
CA VAL A 209 -9.69 -14.36 6.30
C VAL A 209 -8.53 -15.16 5.70
N ASP A 210 -8.04 -16.18 6.40
CA ASP A 210 -7.02 -17.10 5.89
C ASP A 210 -7.69 -18.22 5.10
N LEU A 211 -7.47 -18.23 3.78
CA LEU A 211 -8.05 -19.24 2.88
C LEU A 211 -7.63 -20.68 3.23
N GLU A 212 -6.45 -20.88 3.85
CA GLU A 212 -6.00 -22.21 4.27
C GLU A 212 -6.73 -22.70 5.53
N ALA A 213 -7.24 -21.79 6.37
CA ALA A 213 -7.94 -22.13 7.61
C ALA A 213 -9.33 -22.76 7.38
N ALA A 214 -9.85 -22.72 6.15
CA ALA A 214 -11.04 -23.45 5.74
C ALA A 214 -10.86 -24.98 5.76
N HIS A 215 -9.61 -25.48 5.70
CA HIS A 215 -9.30 -26.91 5.59
C HIS A 215 -10.16 -27.64 4.52
N GLY A 216 -10.44 -26.97 3.40
CA GLY A 216 -11.36 -27.45 2.38
C GLY A 216 -11.68 -26.40 1.31
N LEU A 217 -12.84 -26.56 0.68
CA LEU A 217 -13.35 -25.67 -0.37
C LEU A 217 -14.20 -24.55 0.23
N ILE A 218 -14.07 -23.34 -0.32
CA ILE A 218 -14.86 -22.16 0.03
C ILE A 218 -15.79 -21.85 -1.15
N ALA A 219 -17.11 -21.93 -0.91
CA ALA A 219 -18.13 -21.63 -1.90
C ALA A 219 -18.61 -20.18 -1.76
N LEU A 220 -18.57 -19.40 -2.84
CA LEU A 220 -19.08 -18.03 -2.88
C LEU A 220 -20.40 -17.98 -3.66
N ARG A 221 -21.50 -17.61 -3.00
CA ARG A 221 -22.85 -17.43 -3.57
C ARG A 221 -23.16 -15.95 -3.74
N GLY A 222 -24.17 -15.61 -4.55
CA GLY A 222 -24.54 -14.23 -4.88
C GLY A 222 -24.82 -13.98 -6.37
N PRO A 223 -25.07 -12.72 -6.79
CA PRO A 223 -25.11 -12.29 -8.20
C PRO A 223 -23.77 -12.53 -8.91
N GLU A 224 -23.78 -12.80 -10.22
CA GLU A 224 -22.54 -13.19 -10.93
C GLU A 224 -21.50 -12.08 -11.02
N ASP A 225 -21.93 -10.88 -11.37
CA ASP A 225 -21.13 -9.66 -11.44
C ASP A 225 -20.45 -9.34 -10.10
N VAL A 226 -21.21 -9.36 -9.00
CA VAL A 226 -20.67 -9.09 -7.65
C VAL A 226 -19.71 -10.18 -7.20
N ARG A 227 -20.04 -11.47 -7.45
CA ARG A 227 -19.11 -12.58 -7.18
C ARG A 227 -17.81 -12.44 -7.96
N ARG A 228 -17.87 -12.17 -9.28
CA ARG A 228 -16.67 -11.97 -10.12
C ARG A 228 -15.81 -10.83 -9.58
N ALA A 229 -16.42 -9.70 -9.22
CA ALA A 229 -15.69 -8.56 -8.64
C ALA A 229 -14.99 -8.90 -7.29
N ALA A 230 -15.61 -9.72 -6.43
CA ALA A 230 -14.98 -10.21 -5.20
C ALA A 230 -13.82 -11.19 -5.47
N LEU A 231 -14.02 -12.13 -6.40
CA LEU A 231 -13.01 -13.12 -6.79
C LEU A 231 -11.79 -12.45 -7.46
N SER A 232 -12.03 -11.45 -8.32
CA SER A 232 -10.99 -10.60 -8.90
C SER A 232 -10.21 -9.83 -7.83
N ALA A 233 -10.89 -9.26 -6.83
CA ALA A 233 -10.22 -8.57 -5.72
C ALA A 233 -9.27 -9.52 -4.95
N ILE A 234 -9.74 -10.72 -4.61
CA ILE A 234 -8.94 -11.74 -3.92
C ILE A 234 -7.74 -12.19 -4.78
N ALA A 235 -7.94 -12.39 -6.08
CA ALA A 235 -6.86 -12.77 -7.01
C ALA A 235 -5.78 -11.68 -7.13
N ILE A 236 -6.18 -10.41 -7.25
CA ILE A 236 -5.25 -9.26 -7.35
C ILE A 236 -4.51 -9.06 -6.02
N GLU A 237 -5.17 -9.24 -4.88
CA GLU A 237 -4.53 -9.12 -3.56
C GLU A 237 -3.49 -10.24 -3.35
N LEU A 238 -3.81 -11.51 -3.60
CA LEU A 238 -2.83 -12.61 -3.50
C LEU A 238 -1.64 -12.46 -4.47
N ALA A 239 -1.89 -11.92 -5.67
CA ALA A 239 -0.83 -11.67 -6.65
C ALA A 239 0.17 -10.59 -6.19
N THR A 240 -0.22 -9.70 -5.27
CA THR A 240 0.54 -8.48 -4.91
C THR A 240 0.79 -8.28 -3.41
N ASN A 241 0.26 -9.14 -2.54
CA ASN A 241 0.39 -9.02 -1.09
C ASN A 241 1.85 -9.26 -0.62
N ARG A 242 2.24 -8.49 0.40
CA ARG A 242 3.59 -8.50 0.99
C ARG A 242 3.81 -9.60 2.02
N TRP A 243 2.74 -10.00 2.73
CA TRP A 243 2.73 -11.08 3.71
C TRP A 243 2.68 -12.47 3.05
N SER A 244 3.28 -12.61 1.86
CA SER A 244 3.39 -13.85 1.10
C SER A 244 4.68 -13.83 0.30
N ASP A 245 5.44 -14.93 0.33
CA ASP A 245 6.72 -15.04 -0.36
C ASP A 245 6.56 -15.77 -1.71
N HIS A 246 6.55 -17.10 -1.64
CA HIS A 246 6.51 -18.01 -2.78
C HIS A 246 5.17 -18.76 -2.77
N MET A 247 4.28 -18.44 -3.72
CA MET A 247 2.97 -19.09 -3.89
C MET A 247 2.65 -19.34 -5.36
N ARG A 248 1.70 -20.24 -5.63
CA ARG A 248 1.04 -20.36 -6.93
C ARG A 248 -0.44 -20.01 -6.84
N ILE A 249 -0.95 -19.27 -7.81
CA ILE A 249 -2.35 -18.91 -7.97
C ILE A 249 -2.79 -19.44 -9.34
N THR A 250 -3.75 -20.35 -9.37
CA THR A 250 -4.37 -20.80 -10.62
C THR A 250 -5.75 -20.18 -10.75
N LEU A 251 -5.93 -19.39 -11.81
CA LEU A 251 -7.18 -18.74 -12.20
C LEU A 251 -7.89 -19.60 -13.25
N VAL A 252 -9.20 -19.84 -13.08
CA VAL A 252 -10.03 -20.67 -13.96
C VAL A 252 -11.32 -19.95 -14.36
N GLY A 253 -11.64 -19.92 -15.66
CA GLY A 253 -12.91 -19.35 -16.16
C GLY A 253 -13.04 -17.83 -16.02
N PHE A 254 -11.94 -17.14 -15.72
CA PHE A 254 -11.86 -15.69 -15.87
C PHE A 254 -11.76 -15.31 -17.35
N ASP A 255 -12.05 -14.05 -17.67
CA ASP A 255 -11.74 -13.56 -19.01
C ASP A 255 -10.22 -13.58 -19.26
N GLY A 256 -9.83 -13.54 -20.55
CA GLY A 256 -8.41 -13.51 -20.91
C GLY A 256 -7.69 -12.32 -20.28
N GLU A 257 -8.38 -11.20 -20.11
CA GLU A 257 -7.81 -9.95 -19.62
C GLU A 257 -7.34 -10.03 -18.16
N LEU A 258 -8.13 -10.58 -17.22
CA LEU A 258 -7.66 -10.77 -15.84
C LEU A 258 -6.50 -11.76 -15.78
N GLY A 259 -6.62 -12.89 -16.50
CA GLY A 259 -5.60 -13.94 -16.49
C GLY A 259 -4.26 -13.48 -17.05
N GLU A 260 -4.26 -12.80 -18.20
CA GLU A 260 -3.07 -12.25 -18.85
C GLU A 260 -2.50 -11.06 -18.08
N GLY A 261 -3.34 -10.13 -17.63
CA GLY A 261 -2.90 -8.95 -16.86
C GLY A 261 -2.26 -9.30 -15.52
N LEU A 262 -2.79 -10.28 -14.79
CA LEU A 262 -2.17 -10.76 -13.55
C LEU A 262 -0.89 -11.57 -13.81
N ALA A 263 -0.81 -12.31 -14.92
CA ALA A 263 0.43 -12.98 -15.34
C ALA A 263 1.52 -11.98 -15.78
N GLU A 264 1.16 -10.82 -16.35
CA GLU A 264 2.10 -9.73 -16.66
C GLU A 264 2.65 -9.06 -15.38
N ILE A 265 1.80 -8.87 -14.37
CA ILE A 265 2.16 -8.26 -13.07
C ILE A 265 3.02 -9.21 -12.23
N ALA A 266 2.58 -10.47 -12.06
CA ALA A 266 3.15 -11.46 -11.15
C ALA A 266 3.35 -12.85 -11.82
N PRO A 267 4.23 -12.96 -12.85
CA PRO A 267 4.37 -14.17 -13.68
C PRO A 267 4.72 -15.43 -12.86
N ASP A 268 5.61 -15.28 -11.88
CA ASP A 268 6.06 -16.38 -11.02
C ASP A 268 4.93 -16.92 -10.12
N ARG A 269 3.94 -16.08 -9.78
CA ARG A 269 2.80 -16.45 -8.94
C ARG A 269 1.59 -16.95 -9.73
N VAL A 270 1.27 -16.35 -10.88
CA VAL A 270 -0.04 -16.54 -11.54
C VAL A 270 0.01 -17.53 -12.71
N ARG A 271 -0.95 -18.46 -12.76
CA ARG A 271 -1.33 -19.29 -13.91
C ARG A 271 -2.78 -18.96 -14.27
N SER A 272 -3.08 -18.69 -15.53
CA SER A 272 -4.45 -18.74 -16.04
C SER A 272 -4.65 -20.02 -16.86
N VAL A 273 -5.79 -20.68 -16.70
CA VAL A 273 -6.21 -21.84 -17.51
C VAL A 273 -7.71 -21.77 -17.83
N PRO A 274 -8.16 -22.28 -18.98
CA PRO A 274 -9.55 -22.13 -19.38
C PRO A 274 -10.51 -23.02 -18.55
N THR A 275 -10.07 -24.20 -18.11
CA THR A 275 -10.94 -25.14 -17.36
C THR A 275 -10.28 -25.72 -16.12
N LEU A 276 -11.12 -26.19 -15.18
CA LEU A 276 -10.63 -26.87 -13.97
C LEU A 276 -9.90 -28.18 -14.31
N ALA A 277 -10.24 -28.85 -15.42
CA ALA A 277 -9.54 -30.04 -15.88
C ALA A 277 -8.06 -29.77 -16.21
N ASP A 278 -7.71 -28.56 -16.63
CA ASP A 278 -6.32 -28.14 -16.94
C ASP A 278 -5.50 -27.77 -15.70
N ALA A 279 -6.19 -27.47 -14.58
CA ALA A 279 -5.60 -27.18 -13.27
C ALA A 279 -5.40 -28.45 -12.42
N LEU A 280 -6.36 -29.38 -12.45
CA LEU A 280 -6.40 -30.54 -11.55
C LEU A 280 -5.10 -31.36 -11.48
N PRO A 281 -4.40 -31.69 -12.59
CA PRO A 281 -3.16 -32.45 -12.50
C PRO A 281 -2.04 -31.77 -11.69
N GLU A 282 -1.96 -30.44 -11.74
CA GLU A 282 -0.99 -29.66 -10.95
C GLU A 282 -1.39 -29.66 -9.47
N LEU A 283 -2.68 -29.43 -9.17
CA LEU A 283 -3.22 -29.42 -7.81
C LEU A 283 -3.11 -30.80 -7.14
N GLU A 284 -3.40 -31.88 -7.88
CA GLU A 284 -3.28 -33.27 -7.42
C GLU A 284 -1.81 -33.64 -7.16
N GLY A 285 -0.89 -33.28 -8.08
CA GLY A 285 0.55 -33.48 -7.90
C GLY A 285 1.12 -32.69 -6.73
N ARG A 286 0.71 -31.42 -6.56
CA ARG A 286 1.17 -30.58 -5.46
C ARG A 286 0.68 -31.06 -4.10
N SER A 287 -0.56 -31.55 -4.02
CA SER A 287 -1.11 -32.20 -2.83
C SER A 287 -0.32 -33.46 -2.44
N GLU A 288 0.17 -34.22 -3.43
CA GLU A 288 1.06 -35.37 -3.22
C GLU A 288 2.42 -34.96 -2.64
N GLU A 289 3.09 -33.96 -3.25
CA GLU A 289 4.38 -33.43 -2.77
C GLU A 289 4.33 -32.96 -1.32
N VAL A 290 3.33 -32.14 -0.96
CA VAL A 290 3.14 -31.62 0.40
C VAL A 290 2.99 -32.78 1.40
N ARG A 291 2.23 -33.82 1.05
CA ARG A 291 1.99 -34.97 1.92
C ARG A 291 3.24 -35.83 2.10
N GLN A 292 4.03 -36.00 1.05
CA GLN A 292 5.33 -36.68 1.12
C GLN A 292 6.33 -35.89 1.98
N ALA A 293 6.35 -34.56 1.85
CA ALA A 293 7.18 -33.70 2.67
C ALA A 293 6.80 -33.72 4.16
N LEU A 294 5.49 -33.71 4.50
CA LEU A 294 5.03 -33.90 5.88
C LEU A 294 5.51 -35.25 6.44
N ALA A 295 5.33 -36.34 5.69
CA ALA A 295 5.77 -37.67 6.10
C ALA A 295 7.30 -37.80 6.27
N ALA A 296 8.09 -37.13 5.41
CA ALA A 296 9.55 -37.18 5.44
C ALA A 296 10.18 -36.26 6.49
N SER A 297 9.55 -35.11 6.79
CA SER A 297 10.08 -34.11 7.73
C SER A 297 9.71 -34.36 9.19
N GLY A 298 8.66 -35.15 9.44
CA GLY A 298 8.18 -35.42 10.80
C GLY A 298 7.53 -34.22 11.49
N VAL A 299 7.18 -33.16 10.75
CA VAL A 299 6.35 -32.07 11.27
C VAL A 299 4.87 -32.45 11.21
N ASP A 300 4.09 -31.91 12.14
CA ASP A 300 2.66 -32.18 12.31
C ASP A 300 1.76 -31.36 11.35
N SER A 301 2.27 -30.24 10.82
CA SER A 301 1.53 -29.39 9.88
C SER A 301 2.45 -28.56 8.97
N VAL A 302 1.90 -28.10 7.85
CA VAL A 302 2.54 -27.11 6.96
C VAL A 302 2.91 -25.84 7.71
N LEU A 303 2.04 -25.38 8.62
CA LEU A 303 2.25 -24.18 9.41
C LEU A 303 3.47 -24.33 10.35
N THR A 304 3.62 -25.49 11.00
CA THR A 304 4.83 -25.84 11.76
C THR A 304 6.08 -25.92 10.85
N GLY A 305 5.93 -26.46 9.65
CA GLY A 305 6.98 -26.53 8.62
C GLY A 305 7.52 -25.14 8.24
N ARG A 306 6.63 -24.21 7.85
CA ARG A 306 6.96 -22.80 7.56
C ARG A 306 7.59 -22.12 8.77
N CYS A 307 6.99 -22.26 9.96
CA CYS A 307 7.48 -21.67 11.20
C CYS A 307 8.92 -22.09 11.55
N ARG A 308 9.30 -23.34 11.24
CA ARG A 308 10.64 -23.88 11.54
C ARG A 308 11.63 -23.78 10.37
N GLY A 309 11.23 -23.29 9.19
CA GLY A 309 12.09 -23.14 8.02
C GLY A 309 12.62 -24.46 7.42
N VAL A 310 12.04 -25.61 7.77
CA VAL A 310 12.46 -26.92 7.23
C VAL A 310 11.79 -27.12 5.86
N PHE A 311 12.46 -27.61 4.82
CA PHE A 311 11.86 -27.90 3.50
C PHE A 311 11.01 -26.75 2.89
N GLY A 312 11.53 -25.51 2.87
CA GLY A 312 10.76 -24.31 2.48
C GLY A 312 9.93 -24.43 1.18
N GLU A 313 10.52 -24.94 0.10
CA GLU A 313 9.82 -25.13 -1.19
C GLU A 313 8.61 -26.08 -1.08
N ALA A 314 8.62 -27.06 -0.18
CA ALA A 314 7.52 -28.00 0.00
C ALA A 314 6.26 -27.35 0.62
N TRP A 315 6.38 -26.16 1.20
CA TRP A 315 5.27 -25.46 1.85
C TRP A 315 4.70 -24.28 1.05
N MET A 316 5.23 -24.01 -0.15
CA MET A 316 4.68 -23.00 -1.06
C MET A 316 3.20 -23.32 -1.32
N PRO A 317 2.25 -22.43 -0.99
CA PRO A 317 0.85 -22.71 -1.16
C PRO A 317 0.40 -22.62 -2.61
N HIS A 318 -0.67 -23.35 -2.91
CA HIS A 318 -1.37 -23.31 -4.19
C HIS A 318 -2.82 -22.90 -3.97
N TYR A 319 -3.17 -21.68 -4.40
CA TYR A 319 -4.54 -21.19 -4.40
C TYR A 319 -5.21 -21.40 -5.76
N LEU A 320 -6.42 -21.93 -5.75
CA LEU A 320 -7.29 -22.02 -6.91
C LEU A 320 -8.41 -21.00 -6.76
N ILE A 321 -8.63 -20.17 -7.78
CA ILE A 321 -9.76 -19.25 -7.84
C ILE A 321 -10.50 -19.51 -9.15
N MET A 322 -11.78 -19.82 -9.05
CA MET A 322 -12.65 -20.05 -10.20
C MET A 322 -13.64 -18.88 -10.34
N ALA A 323 -13.88 -18.41 -11.57
CA ALA A 323 -14.94 -17.42 -11.86
C ALA A 323 -16.20 -18.06 -12.46
N ASP A 324 -16.04 -19.18 -13.19
CA ASP A 324 -17.14 -20.01 -13.68
C ASP A 324 -17.48 -21.13 -12.68
N ARG A 325 -18.75 -21.54 -12.66
CA ARG A 325 -19.20 -22.66 -11.80
C ARG A 325 -18.64 -23.99 -12.35
N PRO A 326 -18.03 -24.85 -11.52
CA PRO A 326 -17.61 -26.17 -11.95
C PRO A 326 -18.80 -27.06 -12.33
N SER A 327 -18.55 -28.11 -13.12
CA SER A 327 -19.50 -29.21 -13.23
C SER A 327 -19.59 -29.97 -11.90
N GLU A 328 -20.71 -30.64 -11.61
CA GLU A 328 -20.87 -31.46 -10.40
C GLU A 328 -19.71 -32.47 -10.24
N ARG A 329 -19.29 -33.09 -11.35
CA ARG A 329 -18.18 -34.05 -11.38
C ARG A 329 -16.84 -33.41 -11.00
N ASP A 330 -16.57 -32.20 -11.45
CA ASP A 330 -15.30 -31.53 -11.14
C ASP A 330 -15.32 -30.92 -9.74
N ALA A 331 -16.50 -30.49 -9.27
CA ALA A 331 -16.72 -30.11 -7.88
C ALA A 331 -16.48 -31.29 -6.92
N ASP A 332 -17.03 -32.47 -7.21
CA ASP A 332 -16.78 -33.71 -6.44
C ASP A 332 -15.29 -34.04 -6.37
N ARG A 333 -14.56 -33.95 -7.50
CA ARG A 333 -13.10 -34.15 -7.53
C ARG A 333 -12.36 -33.13 -6.67
N LEU A 334 -12.74 -31.86 -6.75
CA LEU A 334 -12.10 -30.79 -5.99
C LEU A 334 -12.39 -30.90 -4.49
N VAL A 335 -13.61 -31.28 -4.10
CA VAL A 335 -13.98 -31.61 -2.71
C VAL A 335 -13.20 -32.82 -2.21
N ALA A 336 -13.02 -33.87 -3.02
CA ALA A 336 -12.20 -35.02 -2.67
C ALA A 336 -10.72 -34.65 -2.48
N LEU A 337 -10.17 -33.77 -3.33
CA LEU A 337 -8.81 -33.25 -3.21
C LEU A 337 -8.62 -32.37 -1.96
N ALA A 338 -9.64 -31.57 -1.62
CA ALA A 338 -9.59 -30.64 -0.49
C ALA A 338 -9.78 -31.34 0.88
N ARG A 339 -10.50 -32.47 0.92
CA ARG A 339 -10.75 -33.27 2.14
C ARG A 339 -9.56 -34.14 2.55
N THR A 340 -8.50 -33.48 3.03
CA THR A 340 -7.27 -34.14 3.53
C THR A 340 -7.25 -34.35 5.03
N GLY A 341 -8.08 -33.64 5.80
CA GLY A 341 -8.16 -33.77 7.26
C GLY A 341 -7.02 -33.08 8.04
N THR A 342 -6.05 -32.51 7.35
CA THR A 342 -4.96 -31.68 7.89
C THR A 342 -4.83 -30.40 7.08
N ARG A 343 -4.19 -29.35 7.64
CA ARG A 343 -3.95 -28.10 6.91
C ARG A 343 -2.92 -28.34 5.80
N MET A 344 -3.40 -28.39 4.56
CA MET A 344 -2.57 -28.38 3.35
C MET A 344 -2.12 -26.96 3.02
N ALA A 345 -1.05 -26.85 2.23
CA ALA A 345 -0.60 -25.60 1.62
C ALA A 345 -1.52 -25.23 0.42
N ALA A 346 -2.83 -25.09 0.64
CA ALA A 346 -3.78 -24.85 -0.44
C ALA A 346 -5.08 -24.20 0.05
N GLY A 347 -5.75 -23.49 -0.84
CA GLY A 347 -7.11 -22.95 -0.65
C GLY A 347 -7.85 -22.90 -1.98
N TYR A 348 -9.15 -23.23 -1.97
CA TYR A 348 -9.95 -23.38 -3.18
C TYR A 348 -11.20 -22.50 -3.10
N LEU A 349 -11.25 -21.42 -3.90
CA LEU A 349 -12.42 -20.54 -4.02
C LEU A 349 -13.22 -20.86 -5.28
N VAL A 350 -14.51 -21.15 -5.09
CA VAL A 350 -15.39 -21.65 -6.14
C VAL A 350 -16.74 -20.91 -6.11
N PRO A 351 -17.29 -20.48 -7.26
CA PRO A 351 -18.53 -19.73 -7.31
C PRO A 351 -19.75 -20.66 -7.38
N GLY A 352 -20.87 -20.17 -6.84
CA GLY A 352 -22.12 -20.93 -6.76
C GLY A 352 -22.22 -21.74 -5.47
N ASP A 353 -23.21 -22.62 -5.43
CA ASP A 353 -23.41 -23.56 -4.33
C ASP A 353 -22.68 -24.87 -4.66
N VAL A 354 -21.93 -25.41 -3.70
CA VAL A 354 -21.07 -26.59 -3.89
C VAL A 354 -21.27 -27.53 -2.70
N GLN A 355 -21.83 -28.70 -2.96
CA GLN A 355 -22.08 -29.69 -1.92
C GLN A 355 -20.76 -30.14 -1.27
N GLY A 356 -20.64 -29.95 0.04
CA GLY A 356 -19.46 -30.35 0.78
C GLY A 356 -18.32 -29.33 0.80
N ALA A 357 -18.56 -28.08 0.39
CA ALA A 357 -17.76 -26.93 0.80
C ALA A 357 -17.67 -26.86 2.34
N THR A 358 -16.52 -26.44 2.87
CA THR A 358 -16.34 -26.27 4.33
C THR A 358 -16.90 -24.93 4.78
N TRP A 359 -16.66 -23.87 3.99
CA TRP A 359 -17.24 -22.55 4.21
C TRP A 359 -18.11 -22.16 3.02
N THR A 360 -19.20 -21.48 3.32
CA THR A 360 -20.05 -20.82 2.33
C THR A 360 -20.13 -19.36 2.69
N TRP A 361 -19.81 -18.49 1.73
CA TRP A 361 -19.97 -17.05 1.82
C TRP A 361 -21.09 -16.63 0.87
N ASP A 362 -21.92 -15.69 1.30
CA ASP A 362 -22.97 -15.10 0.48
C ASP A 362 -22.61 -13.63 0.24
N VAL A 363 -22.65 -13.16 -1.01
CA VAL A 363 -22.59 -11.74 -1.34
C VAL A 363 -23.89 -11.30 -2.02
N ASP A 364 -24.49 -10.20 -1.57
CA ASP A 364 -25.74 -9.69 -2.12
C ASP A 364 -25.53 -8.70 -3.28
N ALA A 365 -26.62 -8.17 -3.84
CA ALA A 365 -26.59 -7.19 -4.93
C ALA A 365 -26.19 -5.77 -4.49
N ALA A 366 -26.14 -5.49 -3.19
CA ALA A 366 -25.61 -4.25 -2.64
C ALA A 366 -24.09 -4.33 -2.37
N GLY A 367 -23.51 -5.53 -2.45
CA GLY A 367 -22.11 -5.78 -2.12
C GLY A 367 -21.88 -6.08 -0.64
N ARG A 368 -22.89 -6.45 0.15
CA ARG A 368 -22.69 -6.99 1.50
C ARG A 368 -22.29 -8.46 1.41
N LEU A 369 -21.24 -8.86 2.12
CA LEU A 369 -20.78 -10.24 2.23
C LEU A 369 -21.00 -10.76 3.65
N GLN A 370 -21.70 -11.89 3.77
CA GLN A 370 -21.81 -12.67 5.00
C GLN A 370 -20.91 -13.92 4.91
N ALA A 371 -19.95 -14.02 5.82
CA ALA A 371 -18.97 -15.11 5.85
C ALA A 371 -19.45 -16.37 6.62
N GLY A 372 -20.76 -16.64 6.59
CA GLY A 372 -21.38 -17.86 7.12
C GLY A 372 -20.91 -18.24 8.53
N VAL A 373 -20.24 -19.40 8.65
CA VAL A 373 -19.76 -19.96 9.92
C VAL A 373 -18.71 -19.12 10.65
N LEU A 374 -18.09 -18.14 9.99
CA LEU A 374 -17.14 -17.21 10.61
C LEU A 374 -17.85 -16.03 11.29
N GLY A 375 -19.14 -15.81 11.03
CA GLY A 375 -19.94 -14.75 11.67
C GLY A 375 -19.60 -13.31 11.22
N PHE A 376 -18.74 -13.11 10.22
CA PHE A 376 -18.45 -11.78 9.69
C PHE A 376 -19.54 -11.30 8.74
N ASP A 377 -19.97 -10.04 8.90
CA ASP A 377 -20.80 -9.29 7.96
C ASP A 377 -20.03 -7.99 7.62
N VAL A 378 -19.80 -7.76 6.33
CA VAL A 378 -18.95 -6.68 5.81
C VAL A 378 -19.50 -6.10 4.50
N ASP A 379 -19.18 -4.85 4.23
CA ASP A 379 -19.15 -4.32 2.86
C ASP A 379 -17.98 -4.99 2.13
N ALA A 380 -18.29 -5.79 1.10
CA ALA A 380 -17.34 -6.66 0.43
C ALA A 380 -16.23 -5.87 -0.28
N GLN A 381 -15.03 -6.44 -0.31
CA GLN A 381 -13.97 -5.90 -1.16
C GLN A 381 -14.23 -6.32 -2.62
N LEU A 382 -14.62 -5.36 -3.46
CA LEU A 382 -14.98 -5.58 -4.86
C LEU A 382 -14.02 -4.84 -5.80
N VAL A 383 -13.48 -5.54 -6.79
CA VAL A 383 -12.77 -4.95 -7.93
C VAL A 383 -13.50 -5.38 -9.20
N PRO A 384 -14.46 -4.57 -9.69
CA PRO A 384 -15.18 -4.86 -10.93
C PRO A 384 -14.27 -4.79 -12.16
N ASP A 385 -14.80 -5.26 -13.30
CA ASP A 385 -13.96 -5.50 -14.47
C ASP A 385 -13.34 -4.25 -15.09
N ASP A 386 -14.05 -3.11 -15.06
CA ASP A 386 -13.48 -1.83 -15.50
C ASP A 386 -12.30 -1.44 -14.60
N ALA A 387 -12.43 -1.59 -13.28
CA ALA A 387 -11.40 -1.22 -12.31
C ALA A 387 -10.08 -1.98 -12.53
N TYR A 388 -10.11 -3.31 -12.72
CA TYR A 388 -8.87 -4.04 -13.01
C TYR A 388 -8.31 -3.73 -14.41
N ARG A 389 -9.16 -3.48 -15.41
CA ARG A 389 -8.71 -3.07 -16.75
C ARG A 389 -7.92 -1.77 -16.70
N ARG A 390 -8.37 -0.78 -15.93
CA ARG A 390 -7.62 0.48 -15.72
C ARG A 390 -6.27 0.25 -15.01
N VAL A 391 -6.22 -0.68 -14.05
CA VAL A 391 -4.95 -1.09 -13.41
C VAL A 391 -4.01 -1.73 -14.44
N PHE A 392 -4.48 -2.61 -15.32
CA PHE A 392 -3.61 -3.20 -16.35
C PHE A 392 -3.15 -2.17 -17.39
N GLN A 393 -3.98 -1.19 -17.76
CA GLN A 393 -3.53 -0.05 -18.59
C GLN A 393 -2.37 0.72 -17.92
N LEU A 394 -2.46 0.96 -16.60
CA LEU A 394 -1.42 1.59 -15.80
C LEU A 394 -0.12 0.74 -15.78
N PHE A 395 -0.21 -0.58 -15.60
CA PHE A 395 0.97 -1.45 -15.65
C PHE A 395 1.62 -1.53 -17.04
N ARG A 396 0.82 -1.57 -18.12
CA ARG A 396 1.34 -1.48 -19.50
C ARG A 396 2.08 -0.16 -19.74
N ALA A 397 1.56 0.96 -19.22
CA ALA A 397 2.25 2.25 -19.29
C ALA A 397 3.56 2.25 -18.47
N ALA A 398 3.60 1.59 -17.31
CA ALA A 398 4.80 1.43 -16.49
C ALA A 398 5.82 0.40 -17.04
N ASN A 399 5.42 -0.43 -18.01
CA ASN A 399 6.30 -1.38 -18.71
C ASN A 399 6.93 -0.78 -19.99
N ARG A 400 6.61 0.47 -20.33
CA ARG A 400 7.24 1.19 -21.44
C ARG A 400 8.60 1.73 -21.04
N LEU A 401 9.65 1.22 -21.68
CA LEU A 401 11.04 1.65 -21.48
C LEU A 401 11.42 2.85 -22.36
N ASP A 402 10.56 3.22 -23.34
CA ASP A 402 10.72 4.48 -24.04
C ASP A 402 10.43 5.66 -23.10
N SER A 403 11.18 6.75 -23.28
CA SER A 403 11.11 7.94 -22.42
C SER A 403 10.65 9.17 -23.21
N VAL A 404 10.16 10.18 -22.49
CA VAL A 404 9.61 11.42 -23.06
C VAL A 404 10.58 12.57 -22.79
N GLU A 405 10.84 13.44 -23.75
CA GLU A 405 11.72 14.60 -23.56
C GLU A 405 11.21 15.48 -22.40
N LEU A 406 12.11 15.92 -21.52
CA LEU A 406 11.76 16.83 -20.43
C LEU A 406 11.23 18.16 -21.00
N PRO A 407 10.12 18.70 -20.47
CA PRO A 407 9.62 20.00 -20.90
C PRO A 407 10.70 21.08 -20.87
N GLY A 408 10.75 21.95 -21.89
CA GLY A 408 11.71 23.06 -21.92
C GLY A 408 11.46 24.03 -20.75
N LEU A 409 12.52 24.37 -20.00
CA LEU A 409 12.43 25.39 -18.95
C LEU A 409 12.44 26.78 -19.58
N GLY A 410 11.37 27.54 -19.37
CA GLY A 410 11.27 28.92 -19.84
C GLY A 410 12.03 29.91 -18.94
N GLY A 411 12.63 30.93 -19.55
CA GLY A 411 13.22 32.09 -18.85
C GLY A 411 12.16 33.01 -18.26
N GLY A 412 11.40 32.49 -17.29
CA GLY A 412 10.37 33.22 -16.56
C GLY A 412 10.93 34.31 -15.65
N ALA A 413 10.05 34.94 -14.87
CA ALA A 413 10.47 35.88 -13.84
C ALA A 413 11.42 35.19 -12.84
N GLU A 414 12.48 35.91 -12.45
CA GLU A 414 13.38 35.46 -11.38
C GLU A 414 12.59 35.29 -10.07
N PRO A 415 12.64 34.12 -9.43
CA PRO A 415 11.99 33.90 -8.14
C PRO A 415 12.52 34.86 -7.06
N PRO A 416 11.68 35.27 -6.09
CA PRO A 416 12.13 36.16 -5.02
C PRO A 416 13.30 35.55 -4.23
N THR A 417 14.27 36.39 -3.83
CA THR A 417 15.34 35.95 -2.94
C THR A 417 14.80 35.71 -1.53
N ALA A 418 15.53 34.96 -0.70
CA ALA A 418 15.12 34.69 0.69
C ALA A 418 14.93 35.97 1.54
N GLN A 419 15.60 37.07 1.20
CA GLN A 419 15.45 38.37 1.86
C GLN A 419 14.24 39.17 1.34
N GLN A 420 13.65 38.77 0.21
CA GLN A 420 12.49 39.40 -0.41
C GLN A 420 11.19 38.61 -0.20
N SER A 421 11.29 37.37 0.29
CA SER A 421 10.14 36.50 0.53
C SER A 421 9.55 36.69 1.92
N SER A 422 8.23 36.91 1.99
CA SER A 422 7.44 36.85 3.22
C SER A 422 6.86 35.46 3.49
N VAL A 423 6.90 34.55 2.51
CA VAL A 423 6.53 33.14 2.63
C VAL A 423 7.59 32.27 1.95
N GLU A 424 7.98 31.16 2.57
CA GLU A 424 8.81 30.13 1.96
C GLU A 424 8.09 28.77 1.96
N ILE A 425 8.08 28.12 0.80
CA ILE A 425 7.51 26.79 0.56
C ILE A 425 8.66 25.92 0.02
N ARG A 426 9.01 24.85 0.76
CA ARG A 426 10.08 23.93 0.39
C ARG A 426 9.53 22.54 0.10
N LEU A 427 9.66 22.09 -1.16
CA LEU A 427 9.12 20.86 -1.73
C LEU A 427 10.19 19.81 -2.07
N LEU A 428 11.45 20.22 -2.27
CA LEU A 428 12.58 19.35 -2.62
C LEU A 428 13.12 18.62 -1.38
N GLY A 429 12.28 17.81 -0.74
CA GLY A 429 12.54 17.18 0.55
C GLY A 429 11.26 17.09 1.38
N PRO A 430 11.37 17.00 2.72
CA PRO A 430 10.23 17.16 3.62
C PRO A 430 9.48 18.46 3.33
N ILE A 431 8.14 18.40 3.34
CA ILE A 431 7.32 19.58 3.03
C ILE A 431 7.42 20.58 4.19
N GLU A 432 8.02 21.73 3.92
CA GLU A 432 8.11 22.84 4.89
C GLU A 432 7.39 24.06 4.33
N VAL A 433 6.58 24.71 5.18
CA VAL A 433 5.90 25.96 4.87
C VAL A 433 6.14 26.93 6.01
N GLU A 434 6.89 28.00 5.73
CA GLU A 434 7.15 29.11 6.63
C GLU A 434 6.34 30.32 6.13
N ALA A 435 5.38 30.76 6.92
CA ALA A 435 4.41 31.78 6.54
C ALA A 435 3.98 32.63 7.76
N PRO A 436 3.58 33.90 7.58
CA PRO A 436 3.42 34.85 8.69
C PRO A 436 2.08 34.71 9.43
N GLY A 437 1.09 34.03 8.86
CA GLY A 437 -0.24 33.85 9.44
C GLY A 437 -0.35 32.64 10.37
N PRO A 438 -1.43 32.56 11.16
CA PRO A 438 -1.70 31.40 12.00
C PRO A 438 -2.12 30.18 11.17
N MET A 439 -1.79 28.98 11.64
CA MET A 439 -2.35 27.72 11.12
C MET A 439 -2.90 26.86 12.26
N ASP A 440 -4.07 26.29 12.03
CA ASP A 440 -4.70 25.28 12.88
C ASP A 440 -4.13 23.91 12.53
N GLU A 441 -3.52 23.24 13.51
CA GLU A 441 -2.85 21.95 13.32
C GLU A 441 -3.80 20.89 12.75
N SER A 442 -5.07 20.89 13.16
CA SER A 442 -6.08 19.95 12.68
C SER A 442 -6.43 20.12 11.19
N ARG A 443 -6.02 21.23 10.59
CA ARG A 443 -6.25 21.58 9.18
C ARG A 443 -4.95 21.72 8.38
N ARG A 444 -3.78 21.60 9.01
CA ARG A 444 -2.46 21.81 8.39
C ARG A 444 -2.30 20.96 7.14
N ASP A 445 -2.50 19.64 7.22
CA ASP A 445 -2.30 18.71 6.09
C ASP A 445 -3.09 19.10 4.83
N LEU A 446 -4.37 19.45 5.00
CA LEU A 446 -5.24 19.89 3.90
C LEU A 446 -4.78 21.23 3.31
N CYS A 447 -4.39 22.17 4.17
CA CYS A 447 -3.93 23.49 3.75
C CYS A 447 -2.57 23.41 3.04
N THR A 448 -1.67 22.56 3.51
CA THR A 448 -0.40 22.24 2.88
C THR A 448 -0.61 21.57 1.52
N GLU A 449 -1.48 20.56 1.41
CA GLU A 449 -1.77 19.90 0.14
C GLU A 449 -2.32 20.88 -0.92
N LEU A 450 -3.26 21.75 -0.50
CA LEU A 450 -3.79 22.84 -1.32
C LEU A 450 -2.65 23.77 -1.79
N LEU A 451 -1.77 24.16 -0.87
CA LEU A 451 -0.66 25.08 -1.17
C LEU A 451 0.39 24.46 -2.10
N VAL A 452 0.73 23.18 -1.91
CA VAL A 452 1.63 22.42 -2.80
C VAL A 452 1.03 22.31 -4.20
N HIS A 453 -0.28 22.05 -4.31
CA HIS A 453 -0.97 22.02 -5.60
C HIS A 453 -0.90 23.39 -6.31
N LEU A 454 -1.10 24.50 -5.58
CA LEU A 454 -0.92 25.85 -6.14
C LEU A 454 0.54 26.15 -6.52
N ALA A 455 1.51 25.69 -5.73
CA ALA A 455 2.94 25.85 -6.01
C ALA A 455 3.40 25.06 -7.24
N ALA A 456 2.72 23.95 -7.56
CA ALA A 456 2.95 23.16 -8.77
C ALA A 456 2.41 23.83 -10.05
N HIS A 457 1.46 24.75 -9.91
CA HIS A 457 0.74 25.44 -10.99
C HIS A 457 0.99 26.97 -10.97
N PRO A 458 2.20 27.45 -11.34
CA PRO A 458 2.57 28.87 -11.28
C PRO A 458 1.72 29.78 -12.17
N GLU A 459 1.01 29.24 -13.16
CA GLU A 459 0.02 29.92 -14.00
C GLU A 459 -1.35 30.15 -13.34
N GLY A 460 -1.61 29.47 -12.22
CA GLY A 460 -2.80 29.62 -11.37
C GLY A 460 -3.90 28.61 -11.65
N VAL A 461 -4.59 28.18 -10.58
CA VAL A 461 -5.59 27.10 -10.62
C VAL A 461 -7.01 27.65 -10.50
N HIS A 462 -7.93 27.22 -11.37
CA HIS A 462 -9.36 27.56 -11.23
C HIS A 462 -9.99 26.77 -10.06
N PRO A 463 -10.86 27.36 -9.21
CA PRO A 463 -11.43 26.69 -8.04
C PRO A 463 -12.05 25.31 -8.30
N THR A 464 -12.67 25.10 -9.47
CA THR A 464 -13.21 23.79 -9.87
C THR A 464 -12.13 22.73 -10.06
N VAL A 465 -10.99 23.08 -10.66
CA VAL A 465 -9.85 22.16 -10.87
C VAL A 465 -9.22 21.81 -9.52
N LEU A 466 -9.02 22.82 -8.66
CA LEU A 466 -8.57 22.62 -7.28
C LEU A 466 -9.52 21.69 -6.51
N SER A 467 -10.83 21.81 -6.72
CA SER A 467 -11.84 20.96 -6.08
C SER A 467 -11.64 19.48 -6.44
N GLY A 468 -11.49 19.18 -7.74
CA GLY A 468 -11.31 17.80 -8.21
C GLY A 468 -9.96 17.18 -7.81
N ALA A 469 -8.90 17.99 -7.70
CA ALA A 469 -7.58 17.52 -7.30
C ALA A 469 -7.46 17.21 -5.79
N ILE A 470 -8.00 18.09 -4.94
CA ILE A 470 -7.87 18.01 -3.48
C ILE A 470 -9.01 17.19 -2.84
N TRP A 471 -10.20 17.18 -3.46
CA TRP A 471 -11.35 16.42 -3.00
C TRP A 471 -11.94 15.58 -4.16
N PRO A 472 -11.26 14.50 -4.59
CA PRO A 472 -11.71 13.66 -5.70
C PRO A 472 -13.06 12.97 -5.46
N ARG A 473 -13.48 12.81 -4.20
CA ARG A 473 -14.83 12.34 -3.81
C ARG A 473 -15.89 13.46 -3.75
N GLY A 474 -15.56 14.67 -4.18
CA GLY A 474 -16.42 15.86 -4.12
C GLY A 474 -16.28 16.65 -2.82
N VAL A 475 -16.67 17.93 -2.89
CA VAL A 475 -16.68 18.88 -1.76
C VAL A 475 -17.72 19.98 -2.04
N SER A 476 -18.32 20.54 -0.98
CA SER A 476 -19.18 21.71 -1.14
C SER A 476 -18.36 22.98 -1.40
N ALA A 477 -18.93 23.93 -2.14
CA ALA A 477 -18.26 25.20 -2.42
C ALA A 477 -17.88 25.94 -1.12
N ALA A 478 -18.72 25.90 -0.10
CA ALA A 478 -18.46 26.52 1.20
C ALA A 478 -17.22 25.92 1.91
N VAL A 479 -17.06 24.59 1.90
CA VAL A 479 -15.91 23.92 2.52
C VAL A 479 -14.62 24.20 1.74
N ARG A 480 -14.68 24.20 0.40
CA ARG A 480 -13.58 24.62 -0.47
C ARG A 480 -13.16 26.07 -0.16
N ASP A 481 -14.11 27.00 -0.19
CA ASP A 481 -13.83 28.43 -0.06
C ASP A 481 -13.33 28.77 1.35
N ALA A 482 -13.83 28.10 2.40
CA ALA A 482 -13.29 28.20 3.75
C ALA A 482 -11.88 27.60 3.90
N SER A 483 -11.51 26.63 3.06
CA SER A 483 -10.15 26.07 3.02
C SER A 483 -9.18 27.01 2.30
N VAL A 484 -9.60 27.58 1.16
CA VAL A 484 -8.84 28.61 0.42
C VAL A 484 -8.65 29.86 1.28
N ALA A 485 -9.68 30.32 2.00
CA ALA A 485 -9.58 31.44 2.93
C ALA A 485 -8.54 31.19 4.03
N ARG A 486 -8.54 30.01 4.65
CA ARG A 486 -7.54 29.63 5.67
C ARG A 486 -6.10 29.60 5.12
N VAL A 487 -5.90 29.16 3.87
CA VAL A 487 -4.58 29.27 3.22
C VAL A 487 -4.23 30.74 2.95
N SER A 488 -5.19 31.58 2.53
CA SER A 488 -4.97 33.03 2.37
C SER A 488 -4.53 33.70 3.68
N ASP A 489 -5.22 33.40 4.79
CA ASP A 489 -4.89 33.91 6.11
C ASP A 489 -3.51 33.43 6.58
N TRP A 490 -3.14 32.18 6.30
CA TRP A 490 -1.83 31.60 6.61
C TRP A 490 -0.69 32.27 5.84
N LEU A 491 -0.85 32.47 4.52
CA LEU A 491 0.15 33.15 3.69
C LEU A 491 0.22 34.66 3.97
N GLY A 492 -0.84 35.25 4.51
CA GLY A 492 -0.91 36.65 4.90
C GLY A 492 -0.73 37.62 3.72
N ARG A 493 0.09 38.65 3.94
CA ARG A 493 0.29 39.76 3.01
C ARG A 493 1.77 40.05 2.79
N ASP A 494 2.07 40.52 1.59
CA ASP A 494 3.39 40.97 1.16
C ASP A 494 3.80 42.29 1.85
N ALA A 495 5.06 42.72 1.70
CA ALA A 495 5.57 43.95 2.30
C ALA A 495 4.87 45.25 1.81
N ARG A 496 3.99 45.15 0.81
CA ARG A 496 3.16 46.24 0.26
C ARG A 496 1.70 46.12 0.68
N GLY A 497 1.35 45.16 1.54
CA GLY A 497 -0.01 44.88 2.02
C GLY A 497 -0.91 44.14 1.03
N ARG A 498 -0.39 43.66 -0.11
CA ARG A 498 -1.13 42.84 -1.07
C ARG A 498 -1.21 41.39 -0.55
N PRO A 499 -2.30 40.65 -0.76
CA PRO A 499 -2.41 39.29 -0.26
C PRO A 499 -1.44 38.34 -1.00
N ASN A 500 -0.82 37.42 -0.25
CA ASN A 500 0.07 36.40 -0.81
C ASN A 500 -0.70 35.24 -1.49
N LEU A 501 -2.03 35.25 -1.42
CA LEU A 501 -2.94 34.43 -2.21
C LEU A 501 -4.00 35.34 -2.85
N TYR A 502 -4.14 35.31 -4.18
CA TYR A 502 -5.12 36.17 -4.88
C TYR A 502 -5.78 35.46 -6.06
N TYR A 503 -6.88 36.03 -6.54
CA TYR A 503 -7.53 35.64 -7.78
C TYR A 503 -7.06 36.56 -8.92
N ASP A 504 -6.64 35.98 -10.05
CA ASP A 504 -6.34 36.75 -11.26
C ASP A 504 -7.61 37.18 -12.01
N ASP A 505 -7.45 38.00 -13.06
CA ASP A 505 -8.55 38.50 -13.90
C ASP A 505 -9.37 37.38 -14.59
N ARG A 506 -8.90 36.13 -14.55
CA ARG A 506 -9.57 34.93 -15.09
C ARG A 506 -10.17 34.05 -13.98
N GLY A 507 -10.19 34.53 -12.74
CA GLY A 507 -10.73 33.79 -11.58
C GLY A 507 -9.86 32.64 -11.10
N ARG A 508 -8.57 32.60 -11.45
CA ARG A 508 -7.63 31.55 -11.00
C ARG A 508 -6.89 32.00 -9.75
N ILE A 509 -6.76 31.08 -8.80
CA ILE A 509 -6.03 31.26 -7.55
C ILE A 509 -4.53 31.23 -7.88
N ARG A 510 -3.78 32.23 -7.42
CA ARG A 510 -2.34 32.42 -7.64
C ARG A 510 -1.60 32.82 -6.37
N LEU A 511 -0.34 32.40 -6.29
CA LEU A 511 0.60 32.81 -5.24
C LEU A 511 1.17 34.21 -5.52
N GLY A 512 1.40 34.97 -4.45
CA GLY A 512 1.95 36.33 -4.47
C GLY A 512 3.42 36.41 -4.88
N SER A 513 3.90 37.62 -5.21
CA SER A 513 5.28 37.85 -5.68
C SER A 513 6.36 37.65 -4.61
N GLU A 514 5.99 37.59 -3.33
CA GLU A 514 6.90 37.32 -2.21
C GLU A 514 6.75 35.89 -1.66
N VAL A 515 6.01 35.02 -2.37
CA VAL A 515 5.93 33.59 -2.06
C VAL A 515 7.05 32.86 -2.81
N ARG A 516 8.05 32.38 -2.07
CA ARG A 516 9.20 31.66 -2.61
C ARG A 516 8.95 30.16 -2.57
N VAL A 517 9.04 29.50 -3.73
CA VAL A 517 8.96 28.03 -3.86
C VAL A 517 10.33 27.50 -4.27
N ASP A 518 10.92 26.60 -3.49
CA ASP A 518 12.27 26.05 -3.78
C ASP A 518 12.37 25.40 -5.18
N LEU A 519 11.35 24.66 -5.62
CA LEU A 519 11.28 24.08 -6.96
C LEU A 519 11.30 25.13 -8.07
N ALA A 520 10.69 26.30 -7.86
CA ALA A 520 10.73 27.39 -8.84
C ALA A 520 12.14 28.00 -8.91
N VAL A 521 12.82 28.12 -7.77
CA VAL A 521 14.25 28.52 -7.70
C VAL A 521 15.13 27.50 -8.41
N PHE A 522 14.93 26.20 -8.16
CA PHE A 522 15.64 25.10 -8.83
C PHE A 522 15.47 25.17 -10.35
N ARG A 523 14.22 25.21 -10.85
CA ARG A 523 13.94 25.33 -12.30
C ARG A 523 14.58 26.59 -12.90
N TRP A 524 14.55 27.73 -12.20
CA TRP A 524 15.20 28.94 -12.68
C TRP A 524 16.73 28.83 -12.74
N LEU A 525 17.37 28.22 -11.74
CA LEU A 525 18.82 28.00 -11.71
C LEU A 525 19.28 27.05 -12.83
N VAL A 526 18.52 25.98 -13.10
CA VAL A 526 18.81 25.04 -14.21
C VAL A 526 18.60 25.70 -15.59
N TRP A 527 17.60 26.58 -15.72
CA TRP A 527 17.50 27.41 -16.93
C TRP A 527 18.70 28.36 -17.06
N ARG A 528 19.12 28.99 -15.96
CA ARG A 528 20.23 29.95 -15.95
C ARG A 528 21.58 29.30 -16.26
N SER A 529 21.82 28.07 -15.79
CA SER A 529 23.04 27.31 -16.10
C SER A 529 23.21 27.06 -17.61
N ALA A 530 22.10 26.81 -18.32
CA ALA A 530 22.10 26.67 -19.78
C ALA A 530 22.27 28.01 -20.52
N ALA A 531 21.74 29.10 -19.95
CA ALA A 531 21.88 30.45 -20.53
C ALA A 531 23.27 31.07 -20.33
N GLU A 532 24.00 30.68 -19.28
CA GLU A 532 25.33 31.20 -18.93
C GLU A 532 26.34 30.06 -18.69
N PRO A 533 26.85 29.40 -19.75
CA PRO A 533 27.72 28.22 -19.61
C PRO A 533 28.99 28.45 -18.77
N ALA A 534 29.52 29.68 -18.76
CA ALA A 534 30.68 30.06 -17.94
C ALA A 534 30.42 30.03 -16.42
N SER A 535 29.18 29.80 -15.99
CA SER A 535 28.79 29.62 -14.58
C SER A 535 27.87 28.41 -14.38
N GLU A 536 27.84 27.48 -15.35
CA GLU A 536 27.00 26.26 -15.33
C GLU A 536 27.16 25.50 -14.01
N ALA A 537 28.41 25.15 -13.65
CA ALA A 537 28.72 24.40 -12.44
C ALA A 537 28.38 25.13 -11.12
N ALA A 538 28.30 26.47 -11.13
CA ALA A 538 27.91 27.25 -9.95
C ALA A 538 26.38 27.25 -9.77
N TYR A 539 25.64 27.50 -10.85
CA TYR A 539 24.18 27.45 -10.83
C TYR A 539 23.65 26.04 -10.51
N MET A 540 24.29 24.99 -11.05
CA MET A 540 23.93 23.60 -10.71
C MET A 540 24.23 23.25 -9.24
N ALA A 541 25.33 23.74 -8.67
CA ALA A 541 25.62 23.57 -7.25
C ALA A 541 24.53 24.22 -6.37
N TYR A 542 24.19 25.49 -6.65
CA TYR A 542 23.12 26.19 -5.93
C TYR A 542 21.74 25.54 -6.11
N ALA A 543 21.49 24.88 -7.25
CA ALA A 543 20.26 24.13 -7.47
C ALA A 543 20.20 22.88 -6.57
N LEU A 544 21.31 22.14 -6.47
CA LEU A 544 21.40 20.94 -5.64
C LEU A 544 21.45 21.23 -4.12
N ASP A 545 21.86 22.44 -3.71
CA ASP A 545 21.77 22.89 -2.31
C ASP A 545 20.31 23.01 -1.82
N LEU A 546 19.34 23.17 -2.72
CA LEU A 546 17.90 23.17 -2.38
C LEU A 546 17.37 21.77 -2.06
N VAL A 547 18.08 20.71 -2.47
CA VAL A 547 17.66 19.32 -2.31
C VAL A 547 17.94 18.85 -0.89
N ARG A 548 16.89 18.70 -0.09
CA ARG A 548 16.92 18.28 1.33
C ARG A 548 16.55 16.80 1.54
N GLY A 549 15.90 16.17 0.55
CA GLY A 549 15.46 14.77 0.63
C GLY A 549 14.59 14.36 -0.58
N PRO A 550 13.88 13.22 -0.50
CA PRO A 550 12.89 12.82 -1.50
C PRO A 550 11.81 13.89 -1.70
N LEU A 551 11.36 14.06 -2.94
CA LEU A 551 10.35 15.05 -3.30
C LEU A 551 9.07 14.88 -2.45
N LEU A 552 8.63 15.96 -1.81
CA LEU A 552 7.46 15.97 -0.93
C LEU A 552 7.49 14.90 0.19
N ALA A 553 8.65 14.58 0.76
CA ALA A 553 8.77 13.55 1.79
C ALA A 553 7.81 13.79 2.99
N GLY A 554 7.22 12.71 3.51
CA GLY A 554 6.26 12.77 4.62
C GLY A 554 4.81 13.06 4.23
N ARG A 555 4.39 12.76 2.98
CA ARG A 555 2.97 12.82 2.56
C ARG A 555 2.07 12.03 3.54
N PRO A 556 1.02 12.63 4.11
CA PRO A 556 0.04 11.88 4.90
C PRO A 556 -0.76 10.91 4.01
N ARG A 557 -1.28 9.84 4.62
CA ARG A 557 -2.12 8.83 3.95
C ARG A 557 -3.38 9.47 3.34
N GLY A 558 -3.77 9.04 2.14
CA GLY A 558 -4.96 9.53 1.45
C GLY A 558 -4.84 10.96 0.91
N ARG A 559 -3.62 11.48 0.73
CA ARG A 559 -3.30 12.83 0.22
C ARG A 559 -2.44 12.76 -1.04
N TYR A 560 -2.36 13.86 -1.78
CA TYR A 560 -1.48 14.06 -2.95
C TYR A 560 -1.72 13.06 -4.09
N ALA A 561 -2.93 12.51 -4.19
CA ALA A 561 -3.30 11.55 -5.22
C ALA A 561 -3.16 12.12 -6.64
N TRP A 562 -3.45 13.41 -6.81
CA TRP A 562 -3.31 14.18 -8.04
C TRP A 562 -1.88 14.22 -8.61
N LEU A 563 -0.85 13.80 -7.86
CA LEU A 563 0.51 13.64 -8.39
C LEU A 563 0.64 12.48 -9.38
N ALA A 564 -0.30 11.52 -9.38
CA ALA A 564 -0.26 10.35 -10.25
C ALA A 564 -0.07 10.69 -11.75
N ASP A 565 -0.65 11.79 -12.21
CA ASP A 565 -0.63 12.24 -13.60
C ASP A 565 -0.12 13.67 -13.80
N HIS A 566 0.38 14.30 -12.72
CA HIS A 566 1.02 15.60 -12.80
C HIS A 566 2.52 15.46 -13.00
N ASP A 567 3.10 16.22 -13.94
CA ASP A 567 4.52 16.20 -14.26
C ASP A 567 5.46 16.44 -13.05
N LEU A 568 4.97 16.98 -11.93
CA LEU A 568 5.78 17.37 -10.77
C LEU A 568 6.66 16.23 -10.23
N GLU A 569 6.11 15.02 -10.08
CA GLU A 569 6.83 13.88 -9.50
C GLU A 569 7.84 13.27 -10.48
N TYR A 570 7.50 13.27 -11.77
CA TYR A 570 8.29 12.68 -12.85
C TYR A 570 9.41 13.61 -13.34
N GLU A 571 9.09 14.87 -13.61
CA GLU A 571 10.02 15.90 -14.11
C GLU A 571 11.08 16.26 -13.07
N SER A 572 10.67 16.52 -11.82
CA SER A 572 11.60 16.98 -10.77
C SER A 572 12.67 15.93 -10.47
N SER A 573 12.26 14.66 -10.42
CA SER A 573 13.16 13.53 -10.17
C SER A 573 14.19 13.40 -11.29
N ALA A 574 13.73 13.34 -12.54
CA ALA A 574 14.59 13.25 -13.72
C ALA A 574 15.59 14.44 -13.81
N ARG A 575 15.11 15.68 -13.61
CA ARG A 575 15.99 16.87 -13.63
C ARG A 575 17.04 16.87 -12.54
N VAL A 576 16.70 16.48 -11.32
CA VAL A 576 17.66 16.48 -10.19
C VAL A 576 18.75 15.43 -10.43
N ILE A 577 18.40 14.27 -11.01
CA ILE A 577 19.38 13.26 -11.44
C ILE A 577 20.28 13.82 -12.55
N ASP A 578 19.71 14.42 -13.60
CA ASP A 578 20.48 14.97 -14.73
C ASP A 578 21.43 16.11 -14.29
N VAL A 579 20.97 17.00 -13.41
CA VAL A 579 21.78 18.10 -12.86
C VAL A 579 22.90 17.58 -11.95
N ALA A 580 22.63 16.58 -11.12
CA ALA A 580 23.65 15.95 -10.27
C ALA A 580 24.71 15.24 -11.13
N HIS A 581 24.31 14.42 -12.10
CA HIS A 581 25.21 13.75 -13.03
C HIS A 581 26.07 14.76 -13.82
N ARG A 582 25.45 15.79 -14.41
CA ARG A 582 26.16 16.83 -15.16
C ARG A 582 27.18 17.57 -14.31
N LEU A 583 26.85 17.90 -13.05
CA LEU A 583 27.80 18.53 -12.13
C LEU A 583 28.93 17.58 -11.71
N VAL A 584 28.67 16.27 -11.55
CA VAL A 584 29.72 15.27 -11.31
C VAL A 584 30.73 15.27 -12.46
N VAL A 585 30.27 15.20 -13.71
CA VAL A 585 31.14 15.19 -14.90
C VAL A 585 32.00 16.46 -14.95
N LEU A 586 31.38 17.65 -14.84
CA LEU A 586 32.09 18.93 -14.85
C LEU A 586 33.18 19.00 -13.77
N ARG A 587 32.87 18.54 -12.55
CA ARG A 587 33.81 18.56 -11.42
C ARG A 587 34.95 17.56 -11.61
N LEU A 588 34.72 16.41 -12.23
CA LEU A 588 35.78 15.45 -12.55
C LEU A 588 36.70 15.95 -13.66
N ASP A 589 36.14 16.59 -14.70
CA ASP A 589 36.93 17.23 -15.77
C ASP A 589 37.82 18.37 -15.23
N GLU A 590 37.35 19.10 -14.21
CA GLU A 590 38.12 20.13 -13.47
C GLU A 590 39.11 19.54 -12.44
N GLY A 591 39.08 18.23 -12.17
CA GLY A 591 39.89 17.57 -11.13
C GLY A 591 39.38 17.76 -9.69
N ASP A 592 38.20 18.34 -9.50
CA ASP A 592 37.53 18.52 -8.20
C ASP A 592 36.70 17.28 -7.80
N ALA A 593 37.40 16.17 -7.51
CA ALA A 593 36.77 14.93 -7.05
C ALA A 593 35.90 15.10 -5.78
N ARG A 594 36.20 16.09 -4.92
CA ARG A 594 35.40 16.37 -3.71
C ARG A 594 34.10 17.10 -4.03
N GLY A 595 34.12 18.04 -4.98
CA GLY A 595 32.92 18.64 -5.54
C GLY A 595 32.05 17.60 -6.23
N ALA A 596 32.64 16.69 -7.00
CA ALA A 596 31.92 15.58 -7.64
C ALA A 596 31.22 14.64 -6.63
N VAL A 597 31.91 14.20 -5.56
CA VAL A 597 31.29 13.41 -4.48
C VAL A 597 30.11 14.16 -3.85
N SER A 598 30.26 15.48 -3.65
CA SER A 598 29.22 16.33 -3.06
C SER A 598 27.99 16.47 -3.98
N ALA A 599 28.20 16.58 -5.30
CA ALA A 599 27.15 16.62 -6.31
C ALA A 599 26.38 15.28 -6.39
N ALA A 600 27.09 14.15 -6.48
CA ALA A 600 26.47 12.83 -6.51
C ALA A 600 25.63 12.56 -5.26
N ARG A 601 26.18 12.87 -4.06
CA ARG A 601 25.41 12.75 -2.81
C ARG A 601 24.22 13.71 -2.75
N ALA A 602 24.25 14.86 -3.41
CA ALA A 602 23.11 15.77 -3.47
C ALA A 602 21.96 15.23 -4.33
N GLY A 603 22.26 14.64 -5.49
CA GLY A 603 21.25 13.91 -6.28
C GLY A 603 20.67 12.73 -5.52
N LEU A 604 21.52 11.93 -4.86
CA LEU A 604 21.11 10.79 -4.03
C LEU A 604 20.27 11.18 -2.81
N ARG A 605 20.23 12.45 -2.37
CA ARG A 605 19.27 12.88 -1.33
C ARG A 605 17.82 12.81 -1.82
N LEU A 606 17.56 13.07 -3.11
CA LEU A 606 16.21 13.01 -3.69
C LEU A 606 15.92 11.67 -4.36
N ALA A 607 16.89 11.15 -5.11
CA ALA A 607 16.78 9.90 -5.84
C ALA A 607 17.76 8.85 -5.27
N PRO A 608 17.56 8.39 -4.03
CA PRO A 608 18.52 7.51 -3.35
C PRO A 608 18.58 6.10 -3.95
N GLU A 609 17.64 5.74 -4.84
CA GLU A 609 17.56 4.48 -5.58
C GLU A 609 18.19 4.54 -6.98
N ASP A 610 18.74 5.69 -7.38
CA ASP A 610 19.29 5.87 -8.72
C ASP A 610 20.71 5.28 -8.80
N GLU A 611 20.84 4.11 -9.43
CA GLU A 611 22.13 3.46 -9.62
C GLU A 611 23.09 4.25 -10.51
N GLY A 612 22.61 5.17 -11.37
CA GLY A 612 23.44 6.10 -12.12
C GLY A 612 24.23 7.00 -11.18
N LEU A 613 23.54 7.65 -10.25
CA LEU A 613 24.16 8.50 -9.23
C LEU A 613 25.02 7.72 -8.22
N TRP A 614 24.72 6.43 -7.96
CA TRP A 614 25.63 5.56 -7.19
C TRP A 614 26.93 5.27 -7.95
N ARG A 615 26.85 5.01 -9.26
CA ARG A 615 28.05 4.85 -10.11
C ARG A 615 28.86 6.14 -10.19
N ASP A 616 28.21 7.29 -10.28
CA ASP A 616 28.85 8.61 -10.20
C ASP A 616 29.56 8.81 -8.86
N LEU A 617 28.91 8.47 -7.74
CA LEU A 617 29.51 8.55 -6.41
C LEU A 617 30.72 7.61 -6.28
N LEU A 618 30.65 6.39 -6.82
CA LEU A 618 31.78 5.45 -6.84
C LEU A 618 32.97 5.99 -7.65
N ARG A 619 32.72 6.48 -8.88
CA ARG A 619 33.76 7.09 -9.74
C ARG A 619 34.37 8.32 -9.08
N ALA A 620 33.55 9.22 -8.54
CA ALA A 620 34.00 10.43 -7.88
C ALA A 620 34.80 10.14 -6.60
N THR A 621 34.37 9.16 -5.80
CA THR A 621 35.10 8.75 -4.60
C THR A 621 36.43 8.09 -4.96
N HIS A 622 36.47 7.23 -5.98
CA HIS A 622 37.72 6.63 -6.47
C HIS A 622 38.72 7.69 -6.98
N ALA A 623 38.24 8.73 -7.68
CA ALA A 623 39.06 9.85 -8.14
C ALA A 623 39.72 10.67 -7.00
N THR A 624 39.28 10.51 -5.74
CA THR A 624 39.98 11.12 -4.58
C THR A 624 41.26 10.36 -4.18
N GLY A 625 41.43 9.12 -4.63
CA GLY A 625 42.50 8.20 -4.21
C GLY A 625 42.26 7.50 -2.87
N ASP A 626 41.14 7.76 -2.18
CA ASP A 626 40.83 7.15 -0.88
C ASP A 626 40.00 5.85 -1.04
N VAL A 627 40.71 4.72 -1.08
CA VAL A 627 40.12 3.37 -1.18
C VAL A 627 39.22 3.04 0.02
N ALA A 628 39.49 3.59 1.21
CA ALA A 628 38.65 3.34 2.38
C ALA A 628 37.28 4.02 2.24
N GLN A 629 37.23 5.23 1.66
CA GLN A 629 35.95 5.89 1.35
C GLN A 629 35.17 5.15 0.26
N VAL A 630 35.85 4.61 -0.76
CA VAL A 630 35.19 3.75 -1.77
C VAL A 630 34.53 2.54 -1.11
N GLN A 631 35.23 1.85 -0.19
CA GLN A 631 34.67 0.71 0.54
C GLN A 631 33.45 1.10 1.38
N VAL A 632 33.43 2.30 1.97
CA VAL A 632 32.26 2.84 2.69
C VAL A 632 31.07 3.03 1.75
N VAL A 633 31.27 3.62 0.56
CA VAL A 633 30.20 3.79 -0.46
C VAL A 633 29.66 2.44 -0.94
N VAL A 634 30.53 1.47 -1.20
CA VAL A 634 30.14 0.09 -1.57
C VAL A 634 29.28 -0.56 -0.47
N ASN A 635 29.67 -0.41 0.79
CA ASN A 635 28.92 -0.96 1.92
C ASN A 635 27.58 -0.24 2.13
N GLU A 636 27.51 1.07 1.87
CA GLU A 636 26.28 1.86 1.90
C GLU A 636 25.28 1.38 0.85
N LEU A 637 25.73 1.19 -0.40
CA LEU A 637 24.93 0.66 -1.51
C LEU A 637 24.45 -0.78 -1.24
N ARG A 638 25.35 -1.69 -0.81
CA ARG A 638 24.97 -3.06 -0.45
C ARG A 638 23.97 -3.09 0.71
N GLY A 639 24.20 -2.29 1.75
CA GLY A 639 23.32 -2.16 2.91
C GLY A 639 22.00 -1.44 2.63
N ARG A 640 21.86 -0.82 1.46
CA ARG A 640 20.60 -0.29 0.93
C ARG A 640 19.80 -1.38 0.22
N ILE A 641 20.44 -2.09 -0.72
CA ILE A 641 19.80 -3.14 -1.53
C ILE A 641 19.31 -4.29 -0.65
N ALA A 642 20.10 -4.69 0.35
CA ALA A 642 19.67 -5.67 1.36
C ALA A 642 18.45 -5.24 2.20
N ARG A 643 18.03 -3.96 2.13
CA ARG A 643 16.84 -3.41 2.78
C ARG A 643 15.74 -3.01 1.79
N ASP A 644 15.95 -3.15 0.49
CA ASP A 644 14.95 -2.82 -0.52
C ASP A 644 14.08 -4.05 -0.85
N PRO A 645 12.79 -4.06 -0.50
CA PRO A 645 11.90 -5.20 -0.77
C PRO A 645 11.54 -5.35 -2.26
N LEU A 646 11.96 -4.44 -3.15
CA LEU A 646 11.66 -4.45 -4.58
C LEU A 646 12.78 -5.03 -5.45
N TYR A 647 14.03 -5.02 -4.98
CA TYR A 647 15.19 -5.46 -5.76
C TYR A 647 16.29 -6.05 -4.88
N ASP A 648 16.63 -7.32 -5.14
CA ASP A 648 17.71 -8.10 -4.53
C ASP A 648 19.06 -7.96 -5.26
N ARG A 649 19.11 -7.24 -6.39
CA ARG A 649 20.24 -7.22 -7.33
C ARG A 649 20.56 -5.83 -7.84
N LEU A 650 21.84 -5.62 -8.10
CA LEU A 650 22.40 -4.46 -8.80
C LEU A 650 22.22 -4.58 -10.32
N GLN A 651 22.34 -3.46 -11.03
CA GLN A 651 22.60 -3.49 -12.47
C GLN A 651 23.98 -4.07 -12.77
N PRO A 652 24.15 -4.87 -13.85
CA PRO A 652 25.45 -5.43 -14.25
C PRO A 652 26.55 -4.37 -14.43
N GLN A 653 26.19 -3.16 -14.87
CA GLN A 653 27.10 -2.03 -15.01
C GLN A 653 27.61 -1.50 -13.65
N THR A 654 26.81 -1.61 -12.60
CA THR A 654 27.21 -1.22 -11.23
C THR A 654 28.08 -2.29 -10.59
N GLU A 655 27.74 -3.58 -10.77
CA GLU A 655 28.58 -4.70 -10.32
C GLU A 655 29.97 -4.68 -10.99
N ALA A 656 30.02 -4.53 -12.32
CA ALA A 656 31.26 -4.46 -13.06
C ALA A 656 32.12 -3.24 -12.66
N LEU A 657 31.51 -2.09 -12.36
CA LEU A 657 32.23 -0.92 -11.85
C LEU A 657 32.81 -1.16 -10.46
N MET A 658 32.08 -1.88 -9.59
CA MET A 658 32.56 -2.25 -8.26
C MET A 658 33.72 -3.25 -8.34
N GLU A 659 33.69 -4.20 -9.28
CA GLU A 659 34.79 -5.12 -9.56
C GLU A 659 36.04 -4.39 -10.12
N GLU A 660 35.84 -3.44 -11.05
CA GLU A 660 36.92 -2.60 -11.62
C GLU A 660 37.62 -1.76 -10.54
N ILE A 661 36.84 -1.07 -9.70
CA ILE A 661 37.34 -0.12 -8.71
C ILE A 661 37.86 -0.80 -7.43
N LEU A 662 37.29 -1.95 -7.05
CA LEU A 662 37.56 -2.65 -5.80
C LEU A 662 37.48 -4.18 -5.98
N PRO A 663 38.51 -4.83 -6.58
CA PRO A 663 38.43 -6.26 -6.96
C PRO A 663 38.03 -7.23 -5.85
N ASP A 664 38.37 -6.94 -4.59
CA ASP A 664 38.03 -7.76 -3.42
C ASP A 664 36.66 -7.41 -2.80
N TRP A 665 35.76 -6.69 -3.48
CA TRP A 665 34.49 -6.20 -2.89
C TRP A 665 33.53 -7.30 -2.42
N HIS A 666 33.59 -8.49 -3.02
CA HIS A 666 32.88 -9.68 -2.57
C HIS A 666 33.44 -10.25 -1.24
N GLY A 667 34.69 -9.91 -0.90
CA GLY A 667 35.53 -10.55 0.11
C GLY A 667 35.36 -10.09 1.56
N VAL A 668 34.32 -9.32 1.89
CA VAL A 668 33.99 -8.96 3.29
C VAL A 668 32.48 -9.08 3.52
N GLY A 669 32.09 -10.05 4.37
CA GLY A 669 30.68 -10.32 4.66
C GLY A 669 30.33 -11.63 5.39
N SER A 670 31.24 -12.22 6.17
CA SER A 670 30.91 -13.38 7.03
C SER A 670 31.72 -13.43 8.33
N ARG A 671 31.41 -12.52 9.26
CA ARG A 671 31.76 -12.59 10.69
C ARG A 671 30.70 -11.93 11.55
#